data_AF-A0A8J7G1P1-F1
#
_entry.id   AF-A0A8J7G1P1-F1
#
_cell.length_a   1.000
_cell.length_b   1.000
_cell.length_c   1.000
_cell.angle_alpha   90.00
_cell.angle_beta   90.00
_cell.angle_gamma   90.00
#
_symmetry.space_group_name_H-M   'P 1'
#
loop_
_entity.id
_entity.type
_entity.pdbx_description
1 polymer ?
#
loop_
_entity_poly.entity_id
_entity_poly.type
_entity_poly.pdbx_seq_one_letter_code
_entity_poly.pdbx_strand_id
1 'polypeptide(L)'
;MKNSHVSTGKTKAALRSLATQNSYQVGVAKANITPSDWQSRTYWLAGFNADRPATRVNDPLYARAMVVDDGATPLAIVTLDLIGLSAPDVQRVQEAIAAKVPQLANRILVHATHTHASPDTIGLWGGVGPVPFLNPRPLDYIETIAAQASKAVKSAWMNRKAATLKVANIDQKVLQDLVVDYRPPDVFDPAARLLMFSSGQQVVGTLVNWASHPEVLGEKNQAITADFVKWVVDEMEAKLGGQTLFVNGAVGGLLTSESSDILPNLPRKSFQKAEAIGRQVAQRLLKQLNNPGVTDRIEPLSQLSPIEYRSRMFYLPVENPLYISAKSLNRIPTPTFRQDQIPTPERRRAAGSQTLYVKTEVNYVDFGAVSFLTMGGELYPQLLVGGIDPTIGTAPYNQAPLEPPLVNHPDWAGDPFKFFFGLTNDFLGYFVPQAEWDGWFEGYYGEQFSPAPDAGTILSENLRWLLAGYETGEYPTLPGLTSFNGGIGNDTLNGSSEANILNGYQAADVLNGNDGNDILYGGSGADTLRGGNGADKLYGKIGRDTLLGNGGNDILIGGLDGDTLTGGIGNDRFVYQQLGDRQDQITDFNPNQDRIDLSQIFANPAYTSNARFRDYVRLVQSGASVTVQVDANGGSSGSFKVLVTLANMTVDRLGAAQFLL
;
A
#
# COMPACT_ATOMS: atom_id res chain seq x y z
N MET A 1 -7.00 23.28 -62.05
CA MET A 1 -6.61 21.86 -62.23
C MET A 1 -7.01 21.11 -60.96
N LYS A 2 -8.20 20.49 -60.99
CA LYS A 2 -8.42 19.03 -60.91
C LYS A 2 -8.02 18.40 -59.57
N ASN A 3 -9.05 18.25 -58.73
CA ASN A 3 -9.20 17.14 -57.78
C ASN A 3 -9.02 15.80 -58.50
N SER A 4 -8.30 14.88 -57.87
CA SER A 4 -8.40 13.44 -58.18
C SER A 4 -8.53 12.66 -56.88
N HIS A 5 -9.74 12.17 -56.63
CA HIS A 5 -10.02 11.03 -55.76
C HIS A 5 -9.37 9.76 -56.32
N VAL A 6 -8.81 8.94 -55.43
CA VAL A 6 -8.66 7.49 -55.65
C VAL A 6 -9.15 6.73 -54.41
N SER A 7 -10.40 6.26 -54.52
CA SER A 7 -10.91 4.92 -54.15
C SER A 7 -10.73 4.38 -52.71
N THR A 8 -11.84 4.45 -51.97
CA THR A 8 -12.22 3.81 -50.69
C THR A 8 -12.53 2.29 -50.80
N GLY A 9 -11.71 1.53 -51.53
CA GLY A 9 -12.03 0.12 -51.86
C GLY A 9 -11.49 -0.96 -50.92
N LYS A 10 -10.38 -0.71 -50.19
CA LYS A 10 -9.69 -1.73 -49.38
C LYS A 10 -9.99 -1.68 -47.88
N THR A 11 -10.63 -0.63 -47.38
CA THR A 11 -10.89 -0.45 -45.95
C THR A 11 -12.13 -1.19 -45.45
N LYS A 12 -13.16 -1.43 -46.26
CA LYS A 12 -14.37 -2.14 -45.78
C LYS A 12 -14.20 -3.65 -45.56
N ALA A 13 -13.28 -4.30 -46.27
CA ALA A 13 -12.95 -5.71 -46.02
C ALA A 13 -12.02 -5.86 -44.79
N ALA A 14 -11.06 -4.94 -44.61
CA ALA A 14 -10.19 -4.91 -43.43
C ALA A 14 -10.94 -4.48 -42.15
N LEU A 15 -11.92 -3.57 -42.24
CA LEU A 15 -12.78 -3.19 -41.12
C LEU A 15 -13.82 -4.28 -40.78
N ARG A 16 -14.20 -5.14 -41.73
CA ARG A 16 -15.05 -6.31 -41.45
C ARG A 16 -14.26 -7.48 -40.85
N SER A 17 -12.95 -7.56 -41.01
CA SER A 17 -12.10 -8.52 -40.26
C SER A 17 -11.70 -8.03 -38.88
N LEU A 18 -11.76 -6.71 -38.62
CA LEU A 18 -11.55 -6.12 -37.29
C LEU A 18 -12.79 -6.24 -36.37
N ALA A 19 -13.99 -6.39 -36.95
CA ALA A 19 -15.22 -6.59 -36.18
C ALA A 19 -15.30 -7.96 -35.46
N THR A 20 -14.35 -8.87 -35.71
CA THR A 20 -14.21 -10.16 -35.02
C THR A 20 -13.06 -10.18 -33.99
N GLN A 21 -12.40 -9.05 -33.72
CA GLN A 21 -11.18 -8.97 -32.90
C GLN A 21 -11.36 -8.33 -31.50
N ASN A 22 -12.59 -8.01 -31.07
CA ASN A 22 -12.82 -7.30 -29.80
C ASN A 22 -13.25 -8.26 -28.67
N SER A 23 -12.44 -9.27 -28.36
CA SER A 23 -12.68 -10.15 -27.22
C SER A 23 -11.37 -10.61 -26.59
N TYR A 24 -11.25 -10.49 -25.27
CA TYR A 24 -10.19 -11.18 -24.54
C TYR A 24 -10.30 -12.69 -24.79
N GLN A 25 -9.17 -13.35 -24.96
CA GLN A 25 -9.09 -14.78 -24.80
C GLN A 25 -8.91 -15.06 -23.32
N VAL A 26 -9.90 -15.71 -22.70
CA VAL A 26 -9.91 -16.00 -21.27
C VAL A 26 -10.02 -17.48 -21.04
N GLY A 27 -9.15 -18.00 -20.18
CA GLY A 27 -9.15 -19.39 -19.75
C GLY A 27 -8.97 -19.47 -18.26
N VAL A 28 -9.58 -20.49 -17.66
CA VAL A 28 -9.53 -20.74 -16.22
C VAL A 28 -9.25 -22.21 -15.95
N ALA A 29 -8.52 -22.48 -14.88
CA ALA A 29 -8.30 -23.83 -14.40
C ALA A 29 -7.92 -23.83 -12.92
N LYS A 30 -8.13 -24.96 -12.25
CA LYS A 30 -7.70 -25.17 -10.86
C LYS A 30 -6.93 -26.46 -10.71
N ALA A 31 -5.98 -26.47 -9.78
CA ALA A 31 -5.19 -27.63 -9.40
C ALA A 31 -5.20 -27.78 -7.88
N ASN A 32 -5.33 -29.02 -7.40
CA ASN A 32 -5.36 -29.32 -5.96
C ASN A 32 -3.96 -29.08 -5.37
N ILE A 33 -3.89 -28.25 -4.33
CA ILE A 33 -2.67 -27.97 -3.56
C ILE A 33 -2.78 -28.49 -2.12
N THR A 34 -3.78 -29.30 -1.78
CA THR A 34 -3.83 -29.99 -0.50
C THR A 34 -2.64 -30.94 -0.40
N PRO A 35 -1.87 -30.93 0.69
CA PRO A 35 -0.74 -31.87 0.80
C PRO A 35 -1.24 -33.31 0.76
N SER A 36 -0.76 -34.10 -0.20
CA SER A 36 -1.22 -35.48 -0.39
C SER A 36 -0.76 -36.44 0.70
N ASP A 37 0.30 -36.06 1.41
CA ASP A 37 1.00 -36.80 2.45
C ASP A 37 0.64 -36.31 3.87
N TRP A 38 -0.45 -35.54 4.01
CA TRP A 38 -0.90 -34.97 5.30
C TRP A 38 -1.13 -36.00 6.40
N GLN A 39 -1.39 -37.27 6.04
CA GLN A 39 -1.56 -38.38 6.99
C GLN A 39 -0.23 -38.98 7.44
N SER A 40 0.85 -38.79 6.66
CA SER A 40 2.16 -39.39 6.92
C SER A 40 3.14 -38.45 7.61
N ARG A 41 2.85 -37.14 7.68
CA ARG A 41 3.62 -36.17 8.46
C ARG A 41 2.74 -35.06 9.01
N THR A 42 3.20 -34.43 10.09
CA THR A 42 2.52 -33.29 10.70
C THR A 42 2.67 -32.06 9.81
N TYR A 43 1.53 -31.47 9.45
CA TYR A 43 1.46 -30.11 8.94
C TYR A 43 0.89 -29.21 10.03
N TRP A 44 1.49 -28.04 10.22
CA TRP A 44 1.01 -27.04 11.16
C TRP A 44 0.13 -26.05 10.41
N LEU A 45 -1.00 -25.65 10.99
CA LEU A 45 -1.89 -24.66 10.38
C LEU A 45 -1.39 -23.25 10.65
N ALA A 46 -1.44 -22.40 9.63
CA ALA A 46 -0.96 -21.04 9.70
C ALA A 46 -1.90 -20.09 10.46
N GLY A 47 -1.36 -19.12 11.20
CA GLY A 47 -2.12 -18.05 11.85
C GLY A 47 -2.34 -18.22 13.36
N PHE A 48 -3.03 -17.25 13.98
CA PHE A 48 -3.48 -17.24 15.38
C PHE A 48 -2.39 -17.36 16.47
N ASN A 49 -1.12 -17.19 16.13
CA ASN A 49 0.01 -17.36 17.06
C ASN A 49 -0.07 -18.67 17.88
N ALA A 50 -0.57 -19.75 17.26
CA ALA A 50 -0.87 -21.01 17.92
C ALA A 50 -0.35 -22.20 17.13
N ASP A 51 0.32 -23.12 17.82
CA ASP A 51 0.80 -24.38 17.26
C ASP A 51 -0.37 -25.36 17.08
N ARG A 52 -0.94 -25.38 15.88
CA ARG A 52 -2.13 -26.19 15.53
C ARG A 52 -1.76 -27.28 14.53
N PRO A 53 -1.54 -28.54 14.96
CA PRO A 53 -1.29 -29.62 14.02
C PRO A 53 -2.58 -29.95 13.26
N ALA A 54 -2.47 -30.14 11.95
CA ALA A 54 -3.55 -30.60 11.10
C ALA A 54 -3.95 -32.04 11.49
N THR A 55 -5.21 -32.24 11.85
CA THR A 55 -5.77 -33.55 12.24
C THR A 55 -6.66 -34.15 11.16
N ARG A 56 -7.17 -33.33 10.23
CA ARG A 56 -7.98 -33.75 9.09
C ARG A 56 -7.93 -32.74 7.97
N VAL A 57 -8.31 -33.18 6.77
CA VAL A 57 -8.71 -32.30 5.67
C VAL A 57 -10.23 -32.21 5.69
N ASN A 58 -10.77 -31.01 5.94
CA ASN A 58 -12.22 -30.78 5.81
C ASN A 58 -12.57 -30.59 4.34
N ASP A 59 -11.77 -29.78 3.64
CA ASP A 59 -11.95 -29.48 2.22
C ASP A 59 -10.61 -29.33 1.51
N PRO A 60 -10.55 -29.67 0.21
CA PRO A 60 -9.35 -29.47 -0.57
C PRO A 60 -9.03 -27.98 -0.78
N LEU A 61 -7.74 -27.67 -0.75
CA LEU A 61 -7.15 -26.39 -1.12
C LEU A 61 -6.79 -26.39 -2.60
N TYR A 62 -6.94 -25.25 -3.28
CA TYR A 62 -6.63 -25.12 -4.70
C TYR A 62 -5.72 -23.94 -5.03
N ALA A 63 -4.88 -24.15 -6.06
CA ALA A 63 -4.38 -23.08 -6.91
C ALA A 63 -5.38 -22.88 -8.04
N ARG A 64 -6.00 -21.69 -8.11
CA ARG A 64 -6.91 -21.31 -9.18
C ARG A 64 -6.22 -20.29 -10.08
N ALA A 65 -6.27 -20.52 -11.38
CA ALA A 65 -5.60 -19.70 -12.37
C ALA A 65 -6.62 -19.15 -13.36
N MET A 66 -6.45 -17.88 -13.70
CA MET A 66 -7.11 -17.21 -14.81
C MET A 66 -6.02 -16.63 -15.72
N VAL A 67 -6.12 -16.90 -17.02
CA VAL A 67 -5.29 -16.24 -18.03
C VAL A 67 -6.19 -15.34 -18.85
N VAL A 68 -5.85 -14.06 -18.93
CA VAL A 68 -6.52 -13.06 -19.76
C VAL A 68 -5.54 -12.57 -20.82
N ASP A 69 -5.94 -12.63 -22.08
CA ASP A 69 -5.06 -12.38 -23.22
C ASP A 69 -5.82 -11.53 -24.25
N ASP A 70 -5.35 -10.32 -24.49
CA ASP A 70 -5.89 -9.39 -25.49
C ASP A 70 -5.23 -9.56 -26.88
N GLY A 71 -4.33 -10.54 -27.04
CA GLY A 71 -3.55 -10.79 -28.24
C GLY A 71 -2.16 -10.14 -28.24
N ALA A 72 -1.86 -9.25 -27.29
CA ALA A 72 -0.57 -8.54 -27.18
C ALA A 72 0.07 -8.71 -25.78
N THR A 73 -0.72 -8.53 -24.74
CA THR A 73 -0.29 -8.51 -23.34
C THR A 73 -1.03 -9.57 -22.52
N PRO A 74 -0.70 -10.87 -22.67
CA PRO A 74 -1.30 -11.88 -21.83
C PRO A 74 -0.84 -11.75 -20.36
N LEU A 75 -1.78 -11.97 -19.45
CA LEU A 75 -1.62 -11.90 -18.00
C LEU A 75 -2.14 -13.17 -17.35
N ALA A 76 -1.41 -13.71 -16.38
CA ALA A 76 -1.91 -14.76 -15.51
C ALA A 76 -2.18 -14.22 -14.09
N ILE A 77 -3.34 -14.57 -13.55
CA ILE A 77 -3.74 -14.31 -12.17
C ILE A 77 -3.90 -15.66 -11.48
N VAL A 78 -3.20 -15.84 -10.37
CA VAL A 78 -3.21 -17.08 -9.57
C VAL A 78 -3.62 -16.76 -8.14
N THR A 79 -4.67 -17.40 -7.66
CA THR A 79 -5.09 -17.34 -6.25
C THR A 79 -4.88 -18.71 -5.59
N LEU A 80 -4.20 -18.72 -4.44
CA LEU A 80 -3.86 -19.91 -3.68
C LEU A 80 -4.66 -19.95 -2.38
N ASP A 81 -5.30 -21.08 -2.05
CA ASP A 81 -5.96 -21.27 -0.75
C ASP A 81 -4.90 -21.48 0.37
N LEU A 82 -4.14 -20.43 0.69
CA LEU A 82 -3.05 -20.41 1.65
C LEU A 82 -3.12 -19.14 2.51
N ILE A 83 -2.41 -19.13 3.63
CA ILE A 83 -2.12 -17.91 4.40
C ILE A 83 -1.38 -16.87 3.55
N GLY A 84 -0.43 -17.31 2.73
CA GLY A 84 0.47 -16.43 1.99
C GLY A 84 1.80 -17.09 1.69
N LEU A 85 2.65 -16.41 0.94
CA LEU A 85 3.96 -16.91 0.50
C LEU A 85 5.01 -15.81 0.69
N SER A 86 6.25 -16.16 1.01
CA SER A 86 7.32 -15.14 0.98
C SER A 86 7.61 -14.71 -0.46
N ALA A 87 8.20 -13.52 -0.67
CA ALA A 87 8.51 -13.06 -2.03
C ALA A 87 9.40 -14.05 -2.83
N PRO A 88 10.43 -14.70 -2.24
CA PRO A 88 11.16 -15.76 -2.93
C PRO A 88 10.27 -16.94 -3.37
N ASP A 89 9.22 -17.27 -2.62
CA ASP A 89 8.31 -18.36 -3.02
C ASP A 89 7.30 -17.90 -4.07
N VAL A 90 6.88 -16.64 -4.04
CA VAL A 90 6.13 -16.02 -5.15
C VAL A 90 6.96 -16.08 -6.42
N GLN A 91 8.23 -15.69 -6.36
CA GLN A 91 9.15 -15.78 -7.49
C GLN A 91 9.30 -17.22 -7.98
N ARG A 92 9.43 -18.20 -7.08
CA ARG A 92 9.46 -19.62 -7.44
C ARG A 92 8.20 -20.06 -8.20
N VAL A 93 7.02 -19.63 -7.77
CA VAL A 93 5.75 -19.91 -8.49
C VAL A 93 5.76 -19.25 -9.86
N GLN A 94 6.17 -17.99 -9.96
CA GLN A 94 6.27 -17.25 -11.22
C GLN A 94 7.25 -17.92 -12.20
N GLU A 95 8.42 -18.34 -11.74
CA GLU A 95 9.43 -19.06 -12.52
C GLU A 95 8.90 -20.42 -13.02
N ALA A 96 8.23 -21.18 -12.15
CA ALA A 96 7.62 -22.46 -12.52
C ALA A 96 6.52 -22.30 -13.59
N ILE A 97 5.75 -21.21 -13.53
CA ILE A 97 4.75 -20.86 -14.55
C ILE A 97 5.44 -20.44 -15.86
N ALA A 98 6.38 -19.50 -15.81
CA ALA A 98 7.09 -18.99 -16.98
C ALA A 98 7.85 -20.11 -17.73
N ALA A 99 8.41 -21.08 -17.00
CA ALA A 99 9.04 -22.26 -17.58
C ALA A 99 8.07 -23.16 -18.39
N LYS A 100 6.76 -23.14 -18.09
CA LYS A 100 5.74 -23.92 -18.81
C LYS A 100 4.95 -23.10 -19.83
N VAL A 101 4.83 -21.79 -19.61
CA VAL A 101 4.11 -20.84 -20.46
C VAL A 101 4.97 -19.58 -20.63
N PRO A 102 6.01 -19.61 -21.48
CA PRO A 102 6.97 -18.50 -21.61
C PRO A 102 6.35 -17.17 -22.05
N GLN A 103 5.18 -17.21 -22.70
CA GLN A 103 4.43 -16.02 -23.13
C GLN A 103 3.96 -15.15 -21.95
N LEU A 104 3.90 -15.72 -20.74
CA LEU A 104 3.50 -15.03 -19.52
C LEU A 104 4.71 -14.54 -18.71
N ALA A 105 5.95 -14.69 -19.20
CA ALA A 105 7.14 -14.26 -18.47
C ALA A 105 7.01 -12.78 -18.04
N ASN A 106 7.18 -12.54 -16.73
CA ASN A 106 7.04 -11.23 -16.06
C ASN A 106 5.62 -10.65 -16.02
N ARG A 107 4.56 -11.44 -16.27
CA ARG A 107 3.15 -11.02 -16.23
C ARG A 107 2.29 -12.03 -15.49
N ILE A 108 2.74 -12.38 -14.28
CA ILE A 108 2.16 -13.42 -13.45
C ILE A 108 1.91 -12.84 -12.05
N LEU A 109 0.65 -12.62 -11.74
CA LEU A 109 0.18 -12.18 -10.45
C LEU A 109 -0.10 -13.42 -9.58
N VAL A 110 0.56 -13.52 -8.44
CA VAL A 110 0.35 -14.59 -7.46
C VAL A 110 -0.19 -14.00 -6.18
N HIS A 111 -1.32 -14.55 -5.72
CA HIS A 111 -2.06 -14.11 -4.55
C HIS A 111 -2.47 -15.31 -3.71
N ALA A 112 -2.64 -15.13 -2.41
CA ALA A 112 -3.22 -16.15 -1.53
C ALA A 112 -4.46 -15.61 -0.82
N THR A 113 -5.46 -16.45 -0.62
CA THR A 113 -6.74 -16.05 0.00
C THR A 113 -6.59 -15.61 1.45
N HIS A 114 -5.43 -15.84 2.06
CA HIS A 114 -5.10 -15.53 3.45
C HIS A 114 -5.82 -16.43 4.47
N THR A 115 -6.12 -17.67 4.10
CA THR A 115 -6.79 -18.61 5.04
C THR A 115 -5.86 -18.99 6.19
N HIS A 116 -6.39 -18.90 7.41
CA HIS A 116 -5.72 -19.33 8.64
C HIS A 116 -5.93 -20.83 8.94
N ALA A 117 -6.40 -21.58 7.95
CA ALA A 117 -6.66 -23.01 8.05
C ALA A 117 -5.94 -23.82 6.94
N SER A 118 -4.92 -23.24 6.30
CA SER A 118 -3.99 -23.98 5.43
C SER A 118 -2.73 -24.42 6.18
N PRO A 119 -1.97 -25.40 5.68
CA PRO A 119 -0.61 -25.64 6.15
C PRO A 119 0.26 -24.37 6.11
N ASP A 120 1.16 -24.26 7.08
CA ASP A 120 2.10 -23.17 7.20
C ASP A 120 3.12 -23.20 6.07
N THR A 121 3.01 -22.22 5.20
CA THR A 121 3.91 -21.98 4.08
C THR A 121 4.87 -20.83 4.36
N ILE A 122 4.70 -20.12 5.48
CA ILE A 122 5.46 -18.94 5.90
C ILE A 122 6.60 -19.35 6.83
N GLY A 123 6.41 -20.37 7.68
CA GLY A 123 7.42 -20.95 8.55
C GLY A 123 7.42 -20.42 9.98
N LEU A 124 6.26 -20.07 10.52
CA LEU A 124 6.09 -19.44 11.83
C LEU A 124 5.54 -20.40 12.89
N TRP A 125 4.85 -21.47 12.47
CA TRP A 125 4.12 -22.37 13.35
C TRP A 125 4.69 -23.80 13.25
N GLY A 126 4.82 -24.54 14.36
CA GLY A 126 5.57 -25.80 14.31
C GLY A 126 5.89 -26.61 15.56
N GLY A 127 5.33 -26.28 16.72
CA GLY A 127 5.37 -27.15 17.92
C GLY A 127 6.55 -26.94 18.87
N VAL A 128 7.47 -26.03 18.55
CA VAL A 128 8.49 -25.51 19.49
C VAL A 128 8.08 -24.16 20.11
N GLY A 129 6.80 -23.80 20.00
CA GLY A 129 6.29 -22.47 20.31
C GLY A 129 6.45 -21.51 19.13
N PRO A 130 5.94 -20.27 19.25
CA PRO A 130 6.06 -19.23 18.23
C PRO A 130 7.48 -18.65 18.23
N VAL A 131 8.48 -19.51 18.10
CA VAL A 131 9.87 -19.08 17.91
C VAL A 131 10.07 -19.02 16.41
N PRO A 132 10.21 -17.82 15.83
CA PRO A 132 10.53 -17.69 14.42
C PRO A 132 11.81 -18.52 14.14
N PHE A 133 11.96 -19.08 12.94
CA PHE A 133 13.14 -19.83 12.47
C PHE A 133 13.37 -21.27 12.93
N LEU A 134 12.76 -21.73 14.01
CA LEU A 134 13.01 -23.10 14.49
C LEU A 134 12.06 -24.13 13.87
N ASN A 135 10.99 -23.67 13.21
CA ASN A 135 10.02 -24.53 12.54
C ASN A 135 10.47 -24.84 11.10
N PRO A 136 10.70 -26.11 10.75
CA PRO A 136 11.13 -26.47 9.40
C PRO A 136 10.00 -26.17 8.40
N ARG A 137 10.20 -25.18 7.53
CA ARG A 137 9.29 -24.89 6.42
C ARG A 137 9.13 -26.13 5.53
N PRO A 138 7.90 -26.47 5.10
CA PRO A 138 7.69 -27.61 4.22
C PRO A 138 8.06 -27.23 2.77
N LEU A 139 9.37 -27.11 2.49
CA LEU A 139 9.88 -26.66 1.19
C LEU A 139 9.41 -27.55 0.04
N ASP A 140 9.33 -28.86 0.24
CA ASP A 140 8.81 -29.81 -0.74
C ASP A 140 7.32 -29.62 -1.03
N TYR A 141 6.55 -29.17 -0.03
CA TYR A 141 5.17 -28.74 -0.23
C TYR A 141 5.07 -27.44 -1.04
N ILE A 142 5.97 -26.48 -0.79
CA ILE A 142 6.05 -25.23 -1.57
C ILE A 142 6.42 -25.51 -3.03
N GLU A 143 7.33 -26.45 -3.30
CA GLU A 143 7.62 -26.91 -4.67
C GLU A 143 6.40 -27.57 -5.31
N THR A 144 5.62 -28.33 -4.53
CA THR A 144 4.35 -28.91 -4.99
C THR A 144 3.34 -27.82 -5.35
N ILE A 145 3.21 -26.76 -4.54
CA ILE A 145 2.36 -25.60 -4.81
C ILE A 145 2.78 -24.94 -6.14
N ALA A 146 4.07 -24.67 -6.33
CA ALA A 146 4.58 -24.07 -7.56
C ALA A 146 4.28 -24.94 -8.80
N ALA A 147 4.47 -26.25 -8.69
CA ALA A 147 4.17 -27.20 -9.76
C ALA A 147 2.66 -27.24 -10.11
N GLN A 148 1.79 -27.25 -9.10
CA GLN A 148 0.33 -27.27 -9.30
C GLN A 148 -0.21 -25.94 -9.83
N ALA A 149 0.31 -24.80 -9.34
CA ALA A 149 -0.01 -23.49 -9.88
C ALA A 149 0.42 -23.39 -11.36
N SER A 150 1.63 -23.84 -11.70
CA SER A 150 2.10 -23.94 -13.09
C SER A 150 1.20 -24.84 -13.96
N LYS A 151 0.75 -25.98 -13.43
CA LYS A 151 -0.22 -26.85 -14.11
C LYS A 151 -1.58 -26.18 -14.34
N ALA A 152 -2.08 -25.45 -13.33
CA ALA A 152 -3.33 -24.70 -13.44
C ALA A 152 -3.20 -23.62 -14.52
N VAL A 153 -2.15 -22.78 -14.47
CA VAL A 153 -1.92 -21.73 -15.48
C VAL A 153 -1.75 -22.31 -16.88
N LYS A 154 -1.00 -23.40 -17.05
CA LYS A 154 -0.88 -24.06 -18.36
C LYS A 154 -2.23 -24.55 -18.87
N SER A 155 -3.08 -25.09 -18.00
CA SER A 155 -4.41 -25.57 -18.38
C SER A 155 -5.33 -24.39 -18.76
N ALA A 156 -5.29 -23.31 -17.98
CA ALA A 156 -5.98 -22.05 -18.26
C ALA A 156 -5.49 -21.42 -19.58
N TRP A 157 -4.19 -21.49 -19.86
CA TRP A 157 -3.62 -21.05 -21.13
C TRP A 157 -4.19 -21.89 -22.30
N MET A 158 -4.16 -23.22 -22.20
CA MET A 158 -4.60 -24.08 -23.31
C MET A 158 -6.11 -24.03 -23.57
N ASN A 159 -6.93 -23.61 -22.60
CA ASN A 159 -8.39 -23.59 -22.72
C ASN A 159 -8.99 -22.19 -22.90
N ARG A 160 -8.17 -21.18 -23.24
CA ARG A 160 -8.67 -19.83 -23.50
C ARG A 160 -9.70 -19.81 -24.62
N LYS A 161 -10.72 -18.98 -24.45
CA LYS A 161 -11.77 -18.74 -25.43
C LYS A 161 -12.17 -17.27 -25.42
N ALA A 162 -12.73 -16.82 -26.54
CA ALA A 162 -13.27 -15.48 -26.68
C ALA A 162 -14.28 -15.20 -25.56
N ALA A 163 -14.02 -14.14 -24.80
CA ALA A 163 -14.82 -13.71 -23.68
C ALA A 163 -14.95 -12.18 -23.64
N THR A 164 -16.07 -11.75 -23.07
CA THR A 164 -16.44 -10.36 -22.81
C THR A 164 -16.23 -10.07 -21.33
N LEU A 165 -15.85 -8.85 -20.98
CA LEU A 165 -15.68 -8.43 -19.58
C LEU A 165 -16.91 -7.68 -19.10
N LYS A 166 -17.43 -8.07 -17.93
CA LYS A 166 -18.38 -7.29 -17.14
C LYS A 166 -17.73 -6.98 -15.79
N VAL A 167 -17.81 -5.73 -15.35
CA VAL A 167 -17.31 -5.28 -14.06
C VAL A 167 -18.49 -4.94 -13.15
N ALA A 168 -18.38 -5.22 -11.86
CA ALA A 168 -19.34 -4.78 -10.85
C ALA A 168 -18.61 -4.22 -9.63
N ASN A 169 -19.08 -3.08 -9.14
CA ASN A 169 -18.60 -2.44 -7.92
C ASN A 169 -19.73 -2.48 -6.90
N ILE A 170 -19.52 -3.19 -5.82
CA ILE A 170 -20.54 -3.46 -4.81
C ILE A 170 -20.28 -2.57 -3.61
N ASP A 171 -21.25 -1.69 -3.32
CA ASP A 171 -21.21 -0.77 -2.19
C ASP A 171 -20.91 -1.50 -0.87
N GLN A 172 -20.04 -0.89 -0.05
CA GLN A 172 -19.66 -1.37 1.28
C GLN A 172 -20.86 -1.80 2.16
N LYS A 173 -22.00 -1.10 2.07
CA LYS A 173 -23.20 -1.38 2.87
C LYS A 173 -23.80 -2.77 2.62
N VAL A 174 -23.44 -3.41 1.51
CA VAL A 174 -23.93 -4.75 1.17
C VAL A 174 -23.32 -5.83 2.07
N LEU A 175 -22.06 -5.67 2.47
CA LEU A 175 -21.29 -6.67 3.21
C LEU A 175 -20.85 -6.20 4.61
N GLN A 176 -21.13 -4.95 4.96
CA GLN A 176 -20.69 -4.35 6.22
C GLN A 176 -21.00 -5.15 7.48
N ASP A 177 -22.18 -5.76 7.58
CA ASP A 177 -22.62 -6.54 8.74
C ASP A 177 -21.97 -7.93 8.83
N LEU A 178 -21.14 -8.30 7.85
CA LEU A 178 -20.40 -9.55 7.80
C LEU A 178 -18.90 -9.37 8.10
N VAL A 179 -18.48 -8.15 8.42
CA VAL A 179 -17.09 -7.80 8.76
C VAL A 179 -17.09 -6.97 10.04
N VAL A 180 -16.07 -7.15 10.88
CA VAL A 180 -15.77 -6.24 11.98
C VAL A 180 -14.42 -5.61 11.70
N ASP A 181 -14.33 -4.29 11.83
CA ASP A 181 -13.03 -3.63 11.95
C ASP A 181 -12.69 -3.54 13.45
N TYR A 182 -11.57 -4.13 13.86
CA TYR A 182 -11.12 -4.06 15.25
C TYR A 182 -10.24 -2.84 15.53
N ARG A 183 -10.05 -1.96 14.53
CA ARG A 183 -9.17 -0.80 14.62
C ARG A 183 -9.98 0.48 14.76
N PRO A 184 -9.74 1.27 15.80
CA PRO A 184 -10.29 2.61 15.91
C PRO A 184 -9.39 3.63 15.21
N PRO A 185 -9.94 4.55 14.39
CA PRO A 185 -11.31 4.58 13.88
C PRO A 185 -11.48 3.68 12.64
N ASP A 186 -12.71 3.23 12.42
CA ASP A 186 -13.04 2.23 11.38
C ASP A 186 -12.62 2.72 9.97
N VAL A 187 -11.56 2.14 9.39
CA VAL A 187 -11.10 2.37 8.01
C VAL A 187 -11.88 1.46 7.05
N PHE A 188 -13.20 1.52 7.20
CA PHE A 188 -14.12 0.48 6.80
C PHE A 188 -14.41 0.54 5.29
N ASP A 189 -13.70 -0.27 4.48
CA ASP A 189 -14.07 -0.53 3.08
C ASP A 189 -14.35 -2.03 2.84
N PRO A 190 -15.50 -2.56 3.30
CA PRO A 190 -15.95 -3.90 2.94
C PRO A 190 -16.57 -3.96 1.52
N ALA A 191 -16.35 -2.95 0.66
CA ALA A 191 -16.82 -3.01 -0.71
C ALA A 191 -16.22 -4.22 -1.43
N ALA A 192 -16.98 -4.78 -2.36
CA ALA A 192 -16.53 -5.89 -3.18
C ALA A 192 -16.49 -5.48 -4.65
N ARG A 193 -15.47 -5.91 -5.37
CA ARG A 193 -15.38 -5.72 -6.81
C ARG A 193 -15.35 -7.06 -7.53
N LEU A 194 -16.05 -7.16 -8.65
CA LEU A 194 -16.13 -8.38 -9.44
C LEU A 194 -15.75 -8.13 -10.89
N LEU A 195 -14.95 -9.04 -11.46
CA LEU A 195 -14.74 -9.16 -12.90
C LEU A 195 -15.31 -10.47 -13.39
N MET A 196 -16.19 -10.39 -14.36
CA MET A 196 -16.85 -11.54 -14.94
C MET A 196 -16.53 -11.63 -16.41
N PHE A 197 -15.82 -12.69 -16.80
CA PHE A 197 -15.51 -12.97 -18.18
C PHE A 197 -16.52 -13.96 -18.74
N SER A 198 -17.24 -13.59 -19.81
CA SER A 198 -18.33 -14.40 -20.38
C SER A 198 -18.15 -14.67 -21.86
N SER A 199 -18.30 -15.93 -22.27
CA SER A 199 -18.33 -16.34 -23.67
C SER A 199 -19.79 -16.52 -24.09
N GLY A 200 -20.34 -15.52 -24.76
CA GLY A 200 -21.79 -15.42 -24.95
C GLY A 200 -22.50 -15.27 -23.60
N GLN A 201 -23.48 -16.14 -23.31
CA GLN A 201 -24.20 -16.15 -22.04
C GLN A 201 -23.52 -16.97 -20.94
N GLN A 202 -22.45 -17.71 -21.25
CA GLN A 202 -21.77 -18.58 -20.29
C GLN A 202 -20.63 -17.83 -19.62
N VAL A 203 -20.66 -17.73 -18.29
CA VAL A 203 -19.52 -17.23 -17.51
C VAL A 203 -18.38 -18.24 -17.63
N VAL A 204 -17.20 -17.75 -18.02
CA VAL A 204 -15.94 -18.49 -18.11
C VAL A 204 -15.23 -18.45 -16.77
N GLY A 205 -15.07 -17.25 -16.22
CA GLY A 205 -14.36 -17.03 -14.98
C GLY A 205 -14.82 -15.76 -14.27
N THR A 206 -14.82 -15.80 -12.95
CA THR A 206 -15.14 -14.65 -12.10
C THR A 206 -13.98 -14.38 -11.15
N LEU A 207 -13.56 -13.14 -11.06
CA LEU A 207 -12.68 -12.65 -10.02
C LEU A 207 -13.53 -11.93 -8.97
N VAL A 208 -13.40 -12.29 -7.70
CA VAL A 208 -14.07 -11.64 -6.57
C VAL A 208 -13.00 -11.01 -5.71
N ASN A 209 -13.02 -9.69 -5.54
CA ASN A 209 -12.14 -8.97 -4.63
C ASN A 209 -12.95 -8.41 -3.46
N TRP A 210 -12.66 -8.87 -2.26
CA TRP A 210 -13.31 -8.41 -1.02
C TRP A 210 -12.29 -8.45 0.12
N ALA A 211 -12.21 -7.38 0.90
CA ALA A 211 -11.27 -7.26 2.01
C ALA A 211 -11.85 -7.92 3.28
N SER A 212 -11.38 -9.12 3.62
CA SER A 212 -11.74 -9.77 4.88
C SER A 212 -10.79 -10.93 5.25
N HIS A 213 -10.44 -11.08 6.53
CA HIS A 213 -9.63 -12.20 7.03
C HIS A 213 -10.40 -13.52 7.17
N PRO A 214 -10.02 -14.62 6.48
CA PRO A 214 -10.59 -15.95 6.66
C PRO A 214 -10.12 -16.62 7.96
N GLU A 215 -10.74 -16.18 9.06
CA GLU A 215 -10.43 -16.55 10.44
C GLU A 215 -11.65 -17.07 11.24
N VAL A 216 -12.79 -17.30 10.59
CA VAL A 216 -14.05 -17.62 11.28
C VAL A 216 -13.94 -18.86 12.16
N LEU A 217 -13.03 -19.79 11.84
CA LEU A 217 -12.82 -21.04 12.58
C LEU A 217 -11.94 -20.91 13.84
N GLY A 218 -11.12 -19.87 13.91
CA GLY A 218 -10.29 -19.55 15.06
C GLY A 218 -9.13 -20.48 15.42
N GLU A 219 -8.46 -20.12 16.51
CA GLU A 219 -7.23 -20.70 17.07
C GLU A 219 -7.37 -22.15 17.56
N LYS A 220 -8.59 -22.67 17.67
CA LYS A 220 -8.82 -24.08 18.06
C LYS A 220 -8.99 -25.00 16.85
N ASN A 221 -9.14 -24.46 15.65
CA ASN A 221 -9.29 -25.29 14.47
C ASN A 221 -7.99 -26.01 14.12
N GLN A 222 -8.12 -27.29 13.82
CA GLN A 222 -7.04 -28.20 13.40
C GLN A 222 -7.37 -28.90 12.07
N ALA A 223 -8.39 -28.45 11.35
CA ALA A 223 -8.76 -29.01 10.06
C ALA A 223 -8.27 -28.11 8.91
N ILE A 224 -7.72 -28.73 7.87
CA ILE A 224 -7.32 -28.05 6.63
C ILE A 224 -8.57 -27.62 5.85
N THR A 225 -8.69 -26.33 5.54
CA THR A 225 -9.78 -25.73 4.73
C THR A 225 -9.45 -24.30 4.29
N ALA A 226 -10.22 -23.77 3.35
CA ALA A 226 -10.18 -22.35 2.93
C ALA A 226 -11.14 -21.45 3.73
N ASP A 227 -11.63 -21.92 4.89
CA ASP A 227 -12.54 -21.18 5.77
C ASP A 227 -13.82 -20.74 5.00
N PHE A 228 -14.35 -19.53 5.22
CA PHE A 228 -15.53 -19.01 4.53
C PHE A 228 -15.31 -18.85 3.02
N VAL A 229 -14.06 -18.64 2.56
CA VAL A 229 -13.72 -18.39 1.15
C VAL A 229 -14.15 -19.55 0.27
N LYS A 230 -14.01 -20.78 0.78
CA LYS A 230 -14.54 -21.98 0.12
C LYS A 230 -16.00 -21.79 -0.29
N TRP A 231 -16.85 -21.36 0.65
CA TRP A 231 -18.29 -21.29 0.44
C TRP A 231 -18.67 -20.13 -0.48
N VAL A 232 -17.90 -19.04 -0.46
CA VAL A 232 -18.02 -17.97 -1.45
C VAL A 232 -17.77 -18.52 -2.86
N VAL A 233 -16.64 -19.20 -3.06
CA VAL A 233 -16.23 -19.75 -4.35
C VAL A 233 -17.25 -20.80 -4.83
N ASP A 234 -17.60 -21.78 -3.99
CA ASP A 234 -18.50 -22.86 -4.36
C ASP A 234 -19.90 -22.35 -4.74
N GLU A 235 -20.46 -21.40 -4.00
CA GLU A 235 -21.78 -20.83 -4.31
C GLU A 235 -21.73 -19.97 -5.58
N MET A 236 -20.67 -19.18 -5.78
CA MET A 236 -20.48 -18.40 -7.01
C MET A 236 -20.32 -19.31 -8.24
N GLU A 237 -19.47 -20.35 -8.16
CA GLU A 237 -19.31 -21.34 -9.23
C GLU A 237 -20.62 -22.08 -9.53
N ALA A 238 -21.39 -22.45 -8.50
CA ALA A 238 -22.67 -23.14 -8.67
C ALA A 238 -23.74 -22.27 -9.35
N LYS A 239 -23.71 -20.94 -9.14
CA LYS A 239 -24.73 -20.02 -9.65
C LYS A 239 -24.37 -19.37 -10.98
N LEU A 240 -23.08 -19.07 -11.20
CA LEU A 240 -22.60 -18.43 -12.42
C LEU A 240 -22.10 -19.43 -13.46
N GLY A 241 -21.63 -20.60 -13.02
CA GLY A 241 -20.77 -21.46 -13.81
C GLY A 241 -19.35 -20.89 -13.95
N GLY A 242 -18.49 -21.60 -14.67
CA GLY A 242 -17.08 -21.22 -14.78
C GLY A 242 -16.29 -21.48 -13.49
N GLN A 243 -15.16 -20.79 -13.31
CA GLN A 243 -14.38 -20.85 -12.07
C GLN A 243 -14.32 -19.49 -11.39
N THR A 244 -14.31 -19.50 -10.06
CA THR A 244 -14.22 -18.27 -9.25
C THR A 244 -12.86 -18.19 -8.56
N LEU A 245 -12.15 -17.09 -8.77
CA LEU A 245 -10.94 -16.73 -8.04
C LEU A 245 -11.33 -15.71 -6.97
N PHE A 246 -11.07 -16.05 -5.71
CA PHE A 246 -11.24 -15.11 -4.60
C PHE A 246 -9.91 -14.44 -4.30
N VAL A 247 -9.93 -13.11 -4.28
CA VAL A 247 -8.78 -12.26 -3.99
C VAL A 247 -9.13 -11.44 -2.77
N ASN A 248 -8.33 -11.59 -1.73
CA ASN A 248 -8.46 -10.76 -0.56
C ASN A 248 -8.00 -9.33 -0.90
N GLY A 249 -8.83 -8.35 -0.54
CA GLY A 249 -8.49 -6.93 -0.67
C GLY A 249 -7.48 -6.46 0.37
N ALA A 250 -7.27 -5.15 0.48
CA ALA A 250 -6.49 -4.58 1.57
C ALA A 250 -7.20 -4.84 2.90
N VAL A 251 -6.71 -5.83 3.66
CA VAL A 251 -7.43 -6.34 4.83
C VAL A 251 -7.24 -5.52 6.08
N GLY A 252 -6.06 -4.94 6.31
CA GLY A 252 -5.71 -3.98 7.36
C GLY A 252 -6.16 -4.24 8.82
N GLY A 253 -6.98 -5.23 9.16
CA GLY A 253 -7.69 -5.40 10.44
C GLY A 253 -9.22 -5.60 10.32
N LEU A 254 -9.75 -5.61 9.09
CA LEU A 254 -11.07 -6.12 8.73
C LEU A 254 -11.11 -7.65 8.89
N LEU A 255 -11.79 -8.10 9.93
CA LEU A 255 -11.94 -9.51 10.25
C LEU A 255 -13.37 -9.97 9.96
N THR A 256 -13.52 -11.05 9.19
CA THR A 256 -14.73 -11.86 9.22
C THR A 256 -14.74 -12.59 10.55
N SER A 257 -15.30 -11.93 11.55
CA SER A 257 -14.86 -12.20 12.91
C SER A 257 -15.45 -13.47 13.53
N GLU A 258 -14.68 -14.02 14.46
CA GLU A 258 -15.12 -15.01 15.45
C GLU A 258 -16.18 -14.46 16.44
N SER A 259 -16.49 -13.15 16.38
CA SER A 259 -17.30 -12.43 17.38
C SER A 259 -18.70 -13.03 17.53
N SER A 260 -19.32 -12.76 18.68
CA SER A 260 -20.77 -12.91 18.82
C SER A 260 -21.54 -12.01 17.88
N ASP A 261 -20.98 -10.89 17.47
CA ASP A 261 -21.81 -9.80 16.93
C ASP A 261 -22.22 -10.07 15.49
N ILE A 262 -21.41 -10.82 14.74
CA ILE A 262 -21.76 -11.36 13.42
C ILE A 262 -22.48 -12.69 13.58
N LEU A 263 -23.72 -12.77 13.07
CA LEU A 263 -24.58 -13.96 13.12
C LEU A 263 -24.61 -14.60 14.53
N PRO A 264 -25.12 -13.88 15.55
CA PRO A 264 -25.06 -14.28 16.97
C PRO A 264 -25.72 -15.63 17.27
N ASN A 265 -26.67 -16.05 16.43
CA ASN A 265 -27.41 -17.29 16.60
C ASN A 265 -26.60 -18.54 16.20
N LEU A 266 -25.42 -18.37 15.59
CA LEU A 266 -24.55 -19.47 15.20
C LEU A 266 -23.39 -19.65 16.19
N PRO A 267 -22.93 -20.89 16.44
CA PRO A 267 -21.78 -21.14 17.30
C PRO A 267 -20.55 -20.33 16.84
N ARG A 268 -19.88 -19.66 17.77
CA ARG A 268 -18.59 -18.99 17.51
C ARG A 268 -17.54 -20.02 17.08
N LYS A 269 -16.56 -19.61 16.27
CA LYS A 269 -15.40 -20.45 15.88
C LYS A 269 -15.82 -21.79 15.29
N SER A 270 -16.72 -21.77 14.29
CA SER A 270 -17.39 -22.98 13.80
C SER A 270 -17.57 -23.03 12.29
N PHE A 271 -17.59 -24.24 11.74
CA PHE A 271 -17.88 -24.50 10.33
C PHE A 271 -19.25 -23.99 9.91
N GLN A 272 -20.25 -24.07 10.79
CA GLN A 272 -21.59 -23.55 10.52
C GLN A 272 -21.57 -22.03 10.32
N LYS A 273 -20.80 -21.30 11.13
CA LYS A 273 -20.64 -19.85 10.97
C LYS A 273 -19.84 -19.52 9.70
N ALA A 274 -18.74 -20.24 9.43
CA ALA A 274 -17.94 -20.05 8.22
C ALA A 274 -18.76 -20.27 6.94
N GLU A 275 -19.58 -21.33 6.91
CA GLU A 275 -20.52 -21.60 5.81
C GLU A 275 -21.56 -20.49 5.66
N ALA A 276 -22.21 -20.09 6.77
CA ALA A 276 -23.24 -19.07 6.74
C ALA A 276 -22.72 -17.72 6.25
N ILE A 277 -21.51 -17.32 6.69
CA ILE A 277 -20.85 -16.10 6.22
C ILE A 277 -20.57 -16.21 4.72
N GLY A 278 -19.84 -17.25 4.28
CA GLY A 278 -19.44 -17.36 2.88
C GLY A 278 -20.62 -17.46 1.91
N ARG A 279 -21.69 -18.18 2.28
CA ARG A 279 -22.92 -18.23 1.47
C ARG A 279 -23.65 -16.89 1.45
N GLN A 280 -23.74 -16.17 2.57
CA GLN A 280 -24.38 -14.85 2.59
C GLN A 280 -23.62 -13.84 1.74
N VAL A 281 -22.28 -13.85 1.79
CA VAL A 281 -21.44 -13.02 0.91
C VAL A 281 -21.78 -13.33 -0.55
N ALA A 282 -21.66 -14.59 -0.98
CA ALA A 282 -21.95 -14.97 -2.36
C ALA A 282 -23.38 -14.60 -2.81
N GLN A 283 -24.39 -14.89 -1.98
CA GLN A 283 -25.79 -14.57 -2.30
C GLN A 283 -26.02 -13.07 -2.45
N ARG A 284 -25.40 -12.25 -1.59
CA ARG A 284 -25.51 -10.79 -1.67
C ARG A 284 -24.80 -10.25 -2.91
N LEU A 285 -23.60 -10.76 -3.24
CA LEU A 285 -22.90 -10.41 -4.48
C LEU A 285 -23.71 -10.77 -5.72
N LEU A 286 -24.23 -12.01 -5.80
CA LEU A 286 -25.07 -12.49 -6.90
C LEU A 286 -26.35 -11.66 -7.06
N LYS A 287 -26.96 -11.23 -5.96
CA LYS A 287 -28.11 -10.34 -5.99
C LYS A 287 -27.75 -9.00 -6.64
N GLN A 288 -26.60 -8.44 -6.32
CA GLN A 288 -26.15 -7.16 -6.88
C GLN A 288 -25.77 -7.24 -8.36
N LEU A 289 -25.26 -8.38 -8.83
CA LEU A 289 -24.97 -8.60 -10.26
C LEU A 289 -26.20 -8.50 -11.17
N ASN A 290 -27.40 -8.66 -10.60
CA ASN A 290 -28.69 -8.54 -11.29
C ASN A 290 -29.29 -7.13 -11.15
N ASN A 291 -28.65 -6.21 -10.42
CA ASN A 291 -29.15 -4.86 -10.20
C ASN A 291 -28.62 -3.91 -11.32
N PRO A 292 -29.50 -3.28 -12.13
CA PRO A 292 -29.10 -2.44 -13.25
C PRO A 292 -28.24 -1.23 -12.87
N GLY A 293 -28.34 -0.73 -11.63
CA GLY A 293 -27.57 0.44 -11.14
C GLY A 293 -26.39 0.11 -10.24
N VAL A 294 -25.93 -1.14 -10.24
CA VAL A 294 -24.71 -1.61 -9.52
C VAL A 294 -23.72 -2.25 -10.51
N THR A 295 -24.20 -2.52 -11.73
CA THR A 295 -23.41 -2.99 -12.85
C THR A 295 -23.20 -1.81 -13.80
N ASP A 296 -22.50 -0.78 -13.30
CA ASP A 296 -22.50 0.55 -13.91
C ASP A 296 -21.78 0.64 -15.26
N ARG A 297 -21.08 -0.41 -15.71
CA ARG A 297 -20.47 -0.45 -17.05
C ARG A 297 -20.35 -1.88 -17.59
N ILE A 298 -21.20 -2.22 -18.55
CA ILE A 298 -20.82 -3.14 -19.63
C ILE A 298 -20.22 -2.23 -20.72
N GLU A 299 -18.95 -1.86 -20.59
CA GLU A 299 -18.27 -1.17 -21.70
C GLU A 299 -18.30 -2.11 -22.91
N PRO A 300 -18.86 -1.70 -24.05
CA PRO A 300 -18.72 -2.46 -25.28
C PRO A 300 -17.22 -2.66 -25.54
N LEU A 301 -16.78 -3.89 -25.76
CA LEU A 301 -15.36 -4.24 -25.95
C LEU A 301 -14.63 -3.45 -27.04
N SER A 302 -15.36 -2.78 -27.92
CA SER A 302 -14.84 -1.78 -28.85
C SER A 302 -14.22 -0.53 -28.19
N GLN A 303 -14.35 -0.38 -26.87
CA GLN A 303 -13.84 0.75 -26.08
C GLN A 303 -12.80 0.34 -25.03
N LEU A 304 -12.50 -0.96 -24.88
CA LEU A 304 -11.47 -1.42 -23.95
C LEU A 304 -10.09 -1.24 -24.57
N SER A 305 -9.20 -0.58 -23.83
CA SER A 305 -7.79 -0.47 -24.18
C SER A 305 -7.10 -1.84 -24.11
N PRO A 306 -5.99 -2.05 -24.83
CA PRO A 306 -5.09 -3.17 -24.59
C PRO A 306 -4.71 -3.25 -23.11
N ILE A 307 -4.42 -4.46 -22.63
CA ILE A 307 -3.95 -4.67 -21.26
C ILE A 307 -2.61 -3.95 -21.13
N GLU A 308 -2.56 -3.00 -20.21
CA GLU A 308 -1.33 -2.38 -19.75
C GLU A 308 -0.84 -3.12 -18.52
N TYR A 309 0.46 -3.44 -18.50
CA TYR A 309 1.13 -4.05 -17.37
C TYR A 309 2.42 -3.29 -17.10
N ARG A 310 2.58 -2.81 -15.88
CA ARG A 310 3.81 -2.19 -15.39
C ARG A 310 4.19 -2.88 -14.09
N SER A 311 5.47 -3.16 -13.89
CA SER A 311 5.95 -3.65 -12.60
C SER A 311 7.29 -3.05 -12.23
N ARG A 312 7.55 -3.01 -10.93
CA ARG A 312 8.79 -2.49 -10.38
C ARG A 312 9.20 -3.29 -9.15
N MET A 313 10.42 -3.81 -9.20
CA MET A 313 11.10 -4.35 -8.02
C MET A 313 11.61 -3.22 -7.16
N PHE A 314 11.47 -3.35 -5.85
CA PHE A 314 12.04 -2.41 -4.89
C PHE A 314 12.40 -3.12 -3.58
N TYR A 315 13.14 -2.41 -2.74
CA TYR A 315 13.56 -2.87 -1.43
C TYR A 315 12.80 -2.07 -0.37
N LEU A 316 12.03 -2.78 0.44
CA LEU A 316 11.29 -2.23 1.57
C LEU A 316 12.18 -2.27 2.82
N PRO A 317 12.51 -1.14 3.44
CA PRO A 317 13.16 -1.14 4.74
C PRO A 317 12.20 -1.67 5.79
N VAL A 318 12.75 -2.41 6.72
CA VAL A 318 12.08 -2.96 7.89
C VAL A 318 12.89 -2.52 9.08
N GLU A 319 12.39 -1.48 9.74
CA GLU A 319 12.98 -0.88 10.92
C GLU A 319 12.09 -1.21 12.12
N ASN A 320 12.51 -2.20 12.90
CA ASN A 320 11.87 -2.51 14.17
C ASN A 320 12.78 -2.06 15.34
N PRO A 321 12.44 -0.98 16.06
CA PRO A 321 13.23 -0.47 17.19
C PRO A 321 13.47 -1.52 18.29
N LEU A 322 12.57 -2.49 18.45
CA LEU A 322 12.66 -3.56 19.43
C LEU A 322 13.61 -4.68 18.98
N TYR A 323 13.73 -4.95 17.67
CA TYR A 323 14.76 -5.82 17.11
C TYR A 323 16.16 -5.21 17.31
N ILE A 324 16.31 -3.92 17.02
CA ILE A 324 17.55 -3.16 17.24
C ILE A 324 17.93 -3.20 18.73
N SER A 325 16.95 -3.02 19.62
CA SER A 325 17.14 -3.13 21.08
C SER A 325 17.47 -4.55 21.56
N ALA A 326 16.83 -5.59 21.02
CA ALA A 326 17.11 -6.97 21.40
C ALA A 326 18.51 -7.44 20.92
N LYS A 327 18.95 -6.96 19.76
CA LYS A 327 20.28 -7.19 19.20
C LYS A 327 21.37 -6.43 19.95
N SER A 328 21.14 -5.17 20.33
CA SER A 328 22.09 -4.41 21.17
C SER A 328 22.27 -5.03 22.57
N LEU A 329 21.25 -5.77 23.03
CA LEU A 329 21.30 -6.58 24.26
C LEU A 329 21.78 -8.03 24.04
N ASN A 330 22.23 -8.38 22.83
CA ASN A 330 22.76 -9.71 22.45
C ASN A 330 21.78 -10.88 22.68
N ARG A 331 20.46 -10.61 22.62
CA ARG A 331 19.39 -11.59 22.92
C ARG A 331 18.93 -12.39 21.71
N ILE A 332 19.40 -12.05 20.50
CA ILE A 332 19.04 -12.72 19.23
C ILE A 332 20.35 -13.05 18.48
N PRO A 333 20.54 -14.28 17.98
CA PRO A 333 21.71 -14.63 17.19
C PRO A 333 21.78 -13.82 15.88
N THR A 334 23.00 -13.43 15.48
CA THR A 334 23.24 -12.68 14.24
C THR A 334 22.75 -13.50 13.03
N PRO A 335 21.81 -12.99 12.23
CA PRO A 335 21.39 -13.68 11.00
C PRO A 335 22.57 -13.72 10.03
N THR A 336 22.89 -14.91 9.52
CA THR A 336 23.84 -15.12 8.43
C THR A 336 23.19 -14.71 7.11
N PHE A 337 23.14 -13.42 6.82
CA PHE A 337 22.76 -12.96 5.50
C PHE A 337 23.86 -13.24 4.47
N ARG A 338 23.44 -13.81 3.34
CA ARG A 338 24.28 -13.96 2.15
C ARG A 338 24.34 -12.60 1.43
N GLN A 339 25.41 -11.84 1.70
CA GLN A 339 25.66 -10.48 1.18
C GLN A 339 25.74 -10.39 -0.36
N ASP A 340 25.81 -11.52 -1.05
CA ASP A 340 25.98 -11.64 -2.51
C ASP A 340 24.71 -11.32 -3.31
N GLN A 341 23.53 -11.27 -2.69
CA GLN A 341 22.25 -10.98 -3.37
C GLN A 341 21.80 -9.51 -3.31
N ILE A 342 22.59 -8.65 -2.66
CA ILE A 342 22.35 -7.21 -2.54
C ILE A 342 23.14 -6.50 -3.66
N PRO A 343 22.48 -5.73 -4.56
CA PRO A 343 23.19 -4.96 -5.59
C PRO A 343 24.17 -3.94 -4.98
N THR A 344 25.23 -3.61 -5.74
CA THR A 344 26.42 -2.88 -5.25
C THR A 344 26.13 -1.50 -4.62
N PRO A 345 25.13 -0.72 -5.07
CA PRO A 345 24.70 0.51 -4.38
C PRO A 345 24.06 0.23 -3.01
N GLU A 346 23.23 -0.82 -2.87
CA GLU A 346 22.70 -1.26 -1.57
C GLU A 346 23.76 -1.89 -0.65
N ARG A 347 24.86 -2.47 -1.18
CA ARG A 347 25.95 -2.97 -0.32
C ARG A 347 26.64 -1.87 0.48
N ARG A 348 26.70 -0.65 -0.07
CA ARG A 348 27.19 0.52 0.68
C ARG A 348 26.19 0.97 1.75
N ARG A 349 24.89 0.80 1.51
CA ARG A 349 23.82 0.97 2.53
C ARG A 349 23.89 -0.11 3.64
N ALA A 350 24.30 -1.34 3.32
CA ALA A 350 24.38 -2.47 4.26
C ALA A 350 25.70 -2.55 5.04
N ALA A 351 26.74 -1.81 4.64
CA ALA A 351 28.04 -1.83 5.30
C ALA A 351 28.02 -0.93 6.57
N GLY A 352 27.30 -1.39 7.60
CA GLY A 352 27.21 -0.73 8.92
C GLY A 352 25.78 -0.62 9.48
N SER A 353 24.75 -0.72 8.62
CA SER A 353 23.34 -0.59 9.00
C SER A 353 22.78 -1.84 9.68
N GLN A 354 21.96 -1.64 10.74
CA GLN A 354 21.17 -2.69 11.40
C GLN A 354 19.76 -2.86 10.78
N THR A 355 19.43 -2.12 9.71
CA THR A 355 18.12 -2.13 9.03
C THR A 355 17.98 -3.36 8.12
N LEU A 356 16.87 -4.08 8.25
CA LEU A 356 16.53 -5.21 7.39
C LEU A 356 15.86 -4.67 6.11
N TYR A 357 16.16 -5.26 4.95
CA TYR A 357 15.49 -4.90 3.69
C TYR A 357 14.82 -6.12 3.07
N VAL A 358 13.58 -5.93 2.62
CA VAL A 358 12.74 -6.93 1.98
C VAL A 358 12.61 -6.59 0.50
N LYS A 359 13.02 -7.52 -0.36
CA LYS A 359 12.81 -7.37 -1.80
C LYS A 359 11.38 -7.78 -2.14
N THR A 360 10.64 -6.91 -2.82
CA THR A 360 9.29 -7.20 -3.32
C THR A 360 9.02 -6.47 -4.64
N GLU A 361 7.93 -6.86 -5.31
CA GLU A 361 7.48 -6.31 -6.60
C GLU A 361 6.12 -5.62 -6.40
N VAL A 362 5.98 -4.39 -6.90
CA VAL A 362 4.68 -3.77 -7.12
C VAL A 362 4.32 -3.90 -8.59
N ASN A 363 3.08 -4.30 -8.86
CA ASN A 363 2.54 -4.42 -10.21
C ASN A 363 1.30 -3.53 -10.35
N TYR A 364 1.25 -2.82 -11.46
CA TYR A 364 0.07 -2.10 -11.94
C TYR A 364 -0.43 -2.79 -13.20
N VAL A 365 -1.72 -3.09 -13.25
CA VAL A 365 -2.37 -3.64 -14.45
C VAL A 365 -3.61 -2.84 -14.76
N ASP A 366 -3.79 -2.41 -16.00
CA ASP A 366 -4.98 -1.70 -16.44
C ASP A 366 -5.61 -2.42 -17.64
N PHE A 367 -6.92 -2.63 -17.58
CA PHE A 367 -7.74 -3.19 -18.65
C PHE A 367 -8.52 -2.11 -19.41
N GLY A 368 -8.26 -0.82 -19.14
CA GLY A 368 -8.96 0.36 -19.66
C GLY A 368 -10.29 0.66 -18.95
N ALA A 369 -10.90 -0.33 -18.27
CA ALA A 369 -12.11 -0.18 -17.47
C ALA A 369 -11.93 -0.57 -16.00
N VAL A 370 -10.80 -1.16 -15.67
CA VAL A 370 -10.45 -1.59 -14.32
C VAL A 370 -8.93 -1.60 -14.18
N SER A 371 -8.48 -1.00 -13.08
CA SER A 371 -7.08 -0.99 -12.70
C SER A 371 -6.82 -1.86 -11.47
N PHE A 372 -5.67 -2.52 -11.47
CA PHE A 372 -5.18 -3.39 -10.43
C PHE A 372 -3.88 -2.83 -9.89
N LEU A 373 -3.78 -2.83 -8.57
CA LEU A 373 -2.52 -2.68 -7.88
C LEU A 373 -2.23 -3.96 -7.10
N THR A 374 -1.03 -4.52 -7.30
CA THR A 374 -0.64 -5.75 -6.62
C THR A 374 0.74 -5.65 -5.99
N MET A 375 0.92 -6.35 -4.87
CA MET A 375 2.22 -6.58 -4.25
C MET A 375 2.43 -8.07 -4.01
N GLY A 376 3.56 -8.59 -4.48
CA GLY A 376 3.87 -10.01 -4.39
C GLY A 376 4.30 -10.43 -2.98
N GLY A 377 3.51 -11.32 -2.37
CA GLY A 377 3.90 -12.09 -1.19
C GLY A 377 3.73 -11.38 0.16
N GLU A 378 3.77 -12.19 1.22
CA GLU A 378 3.73 -11.78 2.62
C GLU A 378 5.08 -11.20 3.06
N LEU A 379 5.03 -10.01 3.67
CA LEU A 379 6.21 -9.34 4.21
C LEU A 379 6.65 -9.96 5.56
N TYR A 380 5.68 -10.43 6.35
CA TYR A 380 5.86 -11.04 7.67
C TYR A 380 6.96 -12.12 7.74
N PRO A 381 7.02 -13.14 6.84
CA PRO A 381 8.12 -14.11 6.83
C PRO A 381 9.49 -13.46 6.60
N GLN A 382 9.58 -12.37 5.86
CA GLN A 382 10.87 -11.71 5.63
C GLN A 382 11.30 -10.88 6.84
N LEU A 383 10.36 -10.22 7.54
CA LEU A 383 10.61 -9.59 8.86
C LEU A 383 11.21 -10.62 9.81
N LEU A 384 10.57 -11.79 9.86
CA LEU A 384 10.95 -12.88 10.73
C LEU A 384 12.30 -13.42 10.33
N VAL A 385 12.57 -13.73 9.05
CA VAL A 385 13.87 -14.19 8.53
C VAL A 385 15.03 -13.23 8.85
N GLY A 386 14.75 -11.94 9.06
CA GLY A 386 15.72 -10.95 9.54
C GLY A 386 16.01 -10.97 11.04
N GLY A 387 15.28 -11.74 11.83
CA GLY A 387 15.48 -11.93 13.27
C GLY A 387 14.40 -11.27 14.13
N ILE A 388 13.31 -10.78 13.54
CA ILE A 388 12.31 -9.95 14.21
C ILE A 388 11.18 -10.82 14.73
N ASP A 389 11.13 -11.09 16.04
CA ASP A 389 10.05 -11.84 16.69
C ASP A 389 8.78 -10.96 16.83
N PRO A 390 7.57 -11.42 16.40
CA PRO A 390 6.38 -10.60 16.43
C PRO A 390 5.79 -10.49 17.84
N THR A 391 6.14 -11.40 18.75
CA THR A 391 5.66 -11.36 20.15
C THR A 391 6.29 -10.23 20.94
N ILE A 392 7.42 -9.69 20.47
CA ILE A 392 8.13 -8.59 21.11
C ILE A 392 7.50 -7.23 20.72
N GLY A 393 6.80 -7.14 19.58
CA GLY A 393 6.34 -5.87 18.99
C GLY A 393 4.85 -5.76 18.68
N THR A 394 3.97 -6.46 19.39
CA THR A 394 2.53 -6.13 19.32
C THR A 394 2.28 -4.89 20.17
N ALA A 395 2.33 -3.71 19.54
CA ALA A 395 1.60 -2.57 20.07
C ALA A 395 0.13 -3.01 20.22
N PRO A 396 -0.55 -2.69 21.33
CA PRO A 396 -1.99 -2.93 21.40
C PRO A 396 -2.67 -2.18 20.25
N TYR A 397 -3.59 -2.86 19.56
CA TYR A 397 -4.26 -2.46 18.30
C TYR A 397 -4.93 -1.06 18.29
N ASN A 398 -4.94 -0.36 19.41
CA ASN A 398 -5.66 0.90 19.66
C ASN A 398 -4.85 2.17 19.35
N GLN A 399 -3.67 2.07 18.75
CA GLN A 399 -2.78 3.22 18.54
C GLN A 399 -2.29 3.37 17.09
N ALA A 400 -2.87 2.62 16.13
CA ALA A 400 -2.65 2.87 14.72
C ALA A 400 -3.48 4.09 14.26
N PRO A 401 -2.87 5.11 13.65
CA PRO A 401 -3.61 6.19 12.97
C PRO A 401 -4.51 5.68 11.85
N LEU A 402 -5.77 6.10 11.92
CA LEU A 402 -6.45 6.89 10.89
C LEU A 402 -5.83 6.83 9.48
N GLU A 403 -6.44 6.06 8.56
CA GLU A 403 -6.24 6.21 7.10
C GLU A 403 -7.59 6.23 6.34
N PRO A 404 -7.77 7.06 5.28
CA PRO A 404 -8.84 6.86 4.30
C PRO A 404 -8.51 5.69 3.36
N PRO A 405 -9.51 5.06 2.71
CA PRO A 405 -9.24 4.01 1.75
C PRO A 405 -8.68 4.57 0.41
N LEU A 406 -7.72 3.85 -0.19
CA LEU A 406 -7.08 4.05 -1.52
C LEU A 406 -7.98 4.56 -2.66
N VAL A 407 -9.28 4.29 -2.57
CA VAL A 407 -10.25 4.61 -3.61
C VAL A 407 -10.38 6.11 -3.91
N ASN A 408 -9.86 7.00 -3.05
CA ASN A 408 -10.06 8.46 -3.19
C ASN A 408 -8.90 9.26 -3.79
N HIS A 409 -7.76 8.65 -4.11
CA HIS A 409 -6.54 9.33 -4.61
C HIS A 409 -6.80 10.33 -5.79
N PRO A 410 -6.22 11.56 -5.82
CA PRO A 410 -6.47 12.57 -6.85
C PRO A 410 -6.08 12.17 -8.28
N ASP A 411 -4.90 11.56 -8.48
CA ASP A 411 -4.50 10.99 -9.78
C ASP A 411 -5.38 9.81 -10.22
N TRP A 412 -6.21 9.27 -9.33
CA TRP A 412 -7.17 8.20 -9.59
C TRP A 412 -8.63 8.66 -9.42
N ALA A 413 -8.85 9.97 -9.22
CA ALA A 413 -10.16 10.55 -9.03
C ALA A 413 -10.87 10.58 -10.38
N GLY A 414 -11.75 9.60 -10.60
CA GLY A 414 -12.48 9.44 -11.86
C GLY A 414 -12.56 8.00 -12.39
N ASP A 415 -11.74 7.07 -11.87
CA ASP A 415 -11.85 5.63 -12.20
C ASP A 415 -12.80 4.92 -11.23
N PRO A 416 -13.97 4.42 -11.69
CA PRO A 416 -14.98 3.82 -10.82
C PRO A 416 -14.67 2.37 -10.37
N PHE A 417 -13.65 1.68 -10.91
CA PHE A 417 -13.39 0.27 -10.63
C PHE A 417 -11.92 -0.04 -10.34
N LYS A 418 -11.62 -0.27 -9.05
CA LYS A 418 -10.25 -0.48 -8.55
C LYS A 418 -10.15 -1.83 -7.82
N PHE A 419 -9.11 -2.61 -8.12
CA PHE A 419 -8.83 -3.90 -7.48
C PHE A 419 -7.50 -3.85 -6.75
N PHE A 420 -7.51 -4.31 -5.49
CA PHE A 420 -6.30 -4.40 -4.68
C PHE A 420 -5.95 -5.85 -4.42
N PHE A 421 -4.71 -6.21 -4.75
CA PHE A 421 -4.10 -7.52 -4.58
C PHE A 421 -2.87 -7.34 -3.68
N GLY A 422 -3.09 -7.10 -2.39
CA GLY A 422 -2.00 -6.98 -1.42
C GLY A 422 -2.05 -8.14 -0.43
N LEU A 423 -0.93 -8.83 -0.24
CA LEU A 423 -0.66 -9.62 0.96
C LEU A 423 0.43 -8.96 1.78
N THR A 424 0.28 -7.68 2.07
CA THR A 424 1.22 -6.97 2.92
C THR A 424 0.56 -6.69 4.25
N ASN A 425 0.32 -7.76 5.02
CA ASN A 425 0.20 -7.76 6.48
C ASN A 425 -0.97 -6.95 7.14
N ASP A 426 -1.48 -7.48 8.24
CA ASP A 426 -2.23 -6.82 9.33
C ASP A 426 -1.74 -5.40 9.70
N PHE A 427 -0.47 -5.06 9.44
CA PHE A 427 0.18 -3.79 9.85
C PHE A 427 0.56 -2.82 8.72
N LEU A 428 0.52 -3.20 7.44
CA LEU A 428 0.78 -2.30 6.30
C LEU A 428 -0.52 -2.01 5.53
N GLY A 429 -1.62 -1.91 6.29
CA GLY A 429 -2.95 -1.66 5.76
C GLY A 429 -3.09 -0.27 5.17
N TYR A 430 -3.61 -0.23 3.94
CA TYR A 430 -4.05 0.93 3.15
C TYR A 430 -2.91 1.82 2.61
N PHE A 431 -3.10 2.28 1.36
CA PHE A 431 -2.19 3.21 0.69
C PHE A 431 -3.00 4.50 0.46
N VAL A 432 -2.41 5.69 0.53
CA VAL A 432 -3.10 6.94 0.21
C VAL A 432 -2.04 7.90 -0.36
N PRO A 433 -2.37 8.79 -1.30
CA PRO A 433 -1.42 9.77 -1.83
C PRO A 433 -0.91 10.76 -0.79
N GLN A 434 0.32 11.23 -0.99
CA GLN A 434 0.91 12.37 -0.27
C GLN A 434 -0.01 13.60 -0.16
N ALA A 435 -0.76 13.93 -1.22
CA ALA A 435 -1.66 15.11 -1.23
C ALA A 435 -2.88 14.96 -0.30
N GLU A 436 -3.20 13.73 0.12
CA GLU A 436 -4.22 13.41 1.13
C GLU A 436 -3.58 12.99 2.48
N TRP A 437 -2.25 13.02 2.58
CA TRP A 437 -1.46 12.70 3.77
C TRP A 437 -0.89 13.91 4.50
N ASP A 438 -0.74 15.04 3.82
CA ASP A 438 -0.14 16.23 4.43
C ASP A 438 -0.99 16.81 5.59
N GLY A 439 -2.30 16.50 5.68
CA GLY A 439 -3.19 16.99 6.76
C GLY A 439 -3.52 16.02 7.90
N TRP A 440 -3.03 14.77 7.86
CA TRP A 440 -3.44 13.71 8.81
C TRP A 440 -2.36 13.29 9.82
N PHE A 441 -1.10 13.67 9.58
CA PHE A 441 0.04 13.36 10.47
C PHE A 441 0.32 14.44 11.51
N GLU A 442 -0.71 15.21 11.80
CA GLU A 442 -0.79 16.23 12.84
C GLU A 442 -1.18 15.63 14.21
N GLY A 443 -1.21 14.30 14.33
CA GLY A 443 -1.66 13.71 15.59
C GLY A 443 -1.78 12.21 15.75
N TYR A 444 -1.60 11.37 14.73
CA TYR A 444 -1.80 9.93 14.97
C TYR A 444 -0.83 8.92 14.37
N TYR A 445 0.16 9.24 13.52
CA TYR A 445 1.32 8.33 13.31
C TYR A 445 2.50 8.88 14.10
N GLY A 446 2.37 8.80 15.40
CA GLY A 446 3.51 8.44 16.21
C GLY A 446 3.16 7.08 16.76
N GLU A 447 3.90 6.04 16.40
CA GLU A 447 4.20 4.99 17.36
C GLU A 447 5.61 4.49 17.12
N GLN A 448 6.36 4.48 18.22
CA GLN A 448 7.66 3.88 18.43
C GLN A 448 7.71 2.36 18.11
N PHE A 449 6.68 1.79 17.45
CA PHE A 449 6.42 0.35 17.38
C PHE A 449 5.85 -0.19 16.06
N SER A 450 5.64 0.63 15.00
CA SER A 450 5.39 0.07 13.66
C SER A 450 6.73 -0.34 13.02
N PRO A 451 6.86 -1.56 12.46
CA PRO A 451 8.13 -2.08 11.96
C PRO A 451 8.65 -1.44 10.66
N ALA A 452 7.97 -0.44 10.08
CA ALA A 452 8.46 0.23 8.87
C ALA A 452 7.74 1.57 8.53
N PRO A 453 8.00 2.68 9.24
CA PRO A 453 7.50 4.00 8.82
C PRO A 453 7.99 4.38 7.40
N ASP A 454 9.22 3.99 7.04
CA ASP A 454 9.83 4.26 5.74
C ASP A 454 9.29 3.39 4.59
N ALA A 455 8.59 2.29 4.90
CA ALA A 455 7.98 1.42 3.91
C ALA A 455 6.88 2.13 3.11
N GLY A 456 6.04 2.91 3.79
CA GLY A 456 4.92 3.64 3.19
C GLY A 456 5.41 4.66 2.16
N THR A 457 6.48 5.40 2.48
CA THR A 457 7.09 6.40 1.60
C THR A 457 7.65 5.77 0.33
N ILE A 458 8.52 4.76 0.47
CA ILE A 458 9.15 4.09 -0.66
C ILE A 458 8.09 3.44 -1.56
N LEU A 459 7.09 2.80 -0.97
CA LEU A 459 6.01 2.19 -1.73
C LEU A 459 5.17 3.21 -2.50
N SER A 460 4.86 4.35 -1.89
CA SER A 460 4.12 5.45 -2.51
C SER A 460 4.87 6.05 -3.70
N GLU A 461 6.19 6.20 -3.60
CA GLU A 461 7.04 6.64 -4.72
C GLU A 461 7.04 5.65 -5.87
N ASN A 462 7.15 4.35 -5.56
CA ASN A 462 7.10 3.29 -6.58
C ASN A 462 5.72 3.22 -7.25
N LEU A 463 4.65 3.44 -6.49
CA LEU A 463 3.29 3.49 -7.00
C LEU A 463 3.08 4.69 -7.93
N ARG A 464 3.47 5.89 -7.52
CA ARG A 464 3.42 7.09 -8.38
C ARG A 464 4.12 6.89 -9.71
N TRP A 465 5.29 6.26 -9.69
CA TRP A 465 6.01 5.92 -10.90
C TRP A 465 5.19 5.01 -11.83
N LEU A 466 4.53 4.00 -11.27
CA LEU A 466 3.70 3.08 -12.05
C LEU A 466 2.47 3.77 -12.64
N LEU A 467 1.93 4.80 -11.99
CA LEU A 467 0.69 5.46 -12.39
C LEU A 467 0.86 6.62 -13.35
N ALA A 468 1.93 7.41 -13.22
CA ALA A 468 2.04 8.71 -13.86
C ALA A 468 2.10 8.70 -15.41
N GLY A 469 2.15 7.54 -16.06
CA GLY A 469 2.10 7.45 -17.53
C GLY A 469 3.41 7.92 -18.18
N TYR A 470 4.05 7.07 -18.98
CA TYR A 470 5.30 7.40 -19.66
C TYR A 470 5.04 8.26 -20.91
N GLU A 471 4.47 9.47 -20.78
CA GLU A 471 3.97 10.23 -21.95
C GLU A 471 4.54 11.64 -22.19
N THR A 472 5.42 12.19 -21.34
CA THR A 472 6.06 13.49 -21.64
C THR A 472 7.58 13.45 -21.71
N GLY A 473 8.24 12.41 -21.22
CA GLY A 473 9.69 12.52 -20.96
C GLY A 473 10.06 13.64 -19.97
N GLU A 474 9.05 14.23 -19.30
CA GLU A 474 9.16 15.26 -18.27
C GLU A 474 8.15 14.93 -17.18
N TYR A 475 8.50 13.95 -16.34
CA TYR A 475 8.37 13.91 -14.88
C TYR A 475 9.30 12.78 -14.43
N PRO A 476 10.15 13.03 -13.43
CA PRO A 476 11.52 12.71 -13.67
C PRO A 476 11.74 11.24 -13.30
N THR A 477 12.14 10.46 -14.28
CA THR A 477 13.41 9.78 -14.02
C THR A 477 14.32 10.89 -13.52
N LEU A 478 14.76 10.88 -12.28
CA LEU A 478 15.99 11.62 -12.00
C LEU A 478 17.12 10.61 -12.20
N PRO A 479 17.60 10.35 -13.44
CA PRO A 479 19.02 10.11 -13.56
C PRO A 479 19.65 11.40 -13.03
N GLY A 480 20.14 11.33 -11.78
CA GLY A 480 20.77 12.45 -11.09
C GLY A 480 20.40 12.62 -9.62
N LEU A 481 19.31 12.01 -9.11
CA LEU A 481 19.08 12.04 -7.65
C LEU A 481 20.05 11.11 -6.95
N THR A 482 20.98 11.69 -6.20
CA THR A 482 21.81 10.96 -5.24
C THR A 482 21.15 11.03 -3.87
N SER A 483 20.95 9.88 -3.24
CA SER A 483 20.41 9.78 -1.87
C SER A 483 21.53 9.56 -0.87
N PHE A 484 21.49 10.33 0.22
CA PHE A 484 22.44 10.31 1.33
C PHE A 484 21.68 10.10 2.65
N ASN A 485 22.18 9.21 3.50
CA ASN A 485 21.53 8.77 4.74
C ASN A 485 22.54 8.81 5.89
N GLY A 486 22.18 9.47 7.00
CA GLY A 486 23.01 9.63 8.21
C GLY A 486 22.93 8.39 9.10
N GLY A 487 21.75 8.12 9.64
CA GLY A 487 21.51 6.97 10.51
C GLY A 487 21.25 7.44 11.94
N ILE A 488 21.66 6.67 12.94
CA ILE A 488 21.26 6.94 14.34
C ILE A 488 22.19 7.92 15.09
N GLY A 489 23.26 8.37 14.44
CA GLY A 489 24.31 9.16 15.08
C GLY A 489 24.25 10.61 14.61
N ASN A 490 25.09 11.47 15.20
CA ASN A 490 25.25 12.82 14.66
C ASN A 490 26.03 12.71 13.35
N ASP A 491 25.35 12.93 12.24
CA ASP A 491 25.88 12.75 10.90
C ASP A 491 26.10 14.07 10.18
N THR A 492 26.96 14.04 9.16
CA THR A 492 27.14 15.17 8.25
C THR A 492 26.98 14.68 6.82
N LEU A 493 25.86 15.06 6.21
CA LEU A 493 25.49 14.69 4.85
C LEU A 493 25.76 15.86 3.93
N ASN A 494 26.45 15.58 2.83
CA ASN A 494 26.75 16.56 1.80
C ASN A 494 26.25 16.02 0.47
N GLY A 495 25.31 16.75 -0.11
CA GLY A 495 24.84 16.58 -1.46
C GLY A 495 25.90 16.95 -2.50
N SER A 496 25.48 16.96 -3.75
CA SER A 496 26.23 17.25 -4.96
C SER A 496 25.72 18.56 -5.58
N SER A 497 26.14 18.88 -6.80
CA SER A 497 25.54 19.99 -7.56
C SER A 497 24.29 19.56 -8.35
N GLU A 498 23.77 18.37 -8.08
CA GLU A 498 22.55 17.81 -8.67
C GLU A 498 21.52 17.66 -7.55
N ALA A 499 20.23 17.65 -7.91
CA ALA A 499 19.16 17.41 -6.95
C ALA A 499 19.43 16.15 -6.11
N ASN A 500 19.14 16.19 -4.81
CA ASN A 500 19.44 15.14 -3.86
C ASN A 500 18.31 14.89 -2.87
N ILE A 501 18.39 13.74 -2.20
CA ILE A 501 17.57 13.42 -1.02
C ILE A 501 18.51 13.12 0.14
N LEU A 502 18.48 13.93 1.19
CA LEU A 502 19.30 13.78 2.38
C LEU A 502 18.41 13.44 3.58
N ASN A 503 18.72 12.35 4.29
CA ASN A 503 17.99 11.92 5.50
C ASN A 503 18.94 11.81 6.69
N GLY A 504 18.80 12.69 7.68
CA GLY A 504 19.57 12.67 8.93
C GLY A 504 19.20 11.47 9.81
N TYR A 505 17.90 11.32 10.06
CA TYR A 505 17.24 10.31 10.90
C TYR A 505 17.24 10.64 12.40
N GLN A 506 18.26 10.23 13.18
CA GLN A 506 18.25 10.48 14.63
C GLN A 506 19.52 11.18 15.07
N ALA A 507 19.40 11.84 16.22
CA ALA A 507 20.44 12.67 16.82
C ALA A 507 20.65 13.97 16.04
N ALA A 508 21.69 14.73 16.37
CA ALA A 508 21.88 16.07 15.83
C ALA A 508 22.70 16.04 14.54
N ASP A 509 22.03 16.24 13.41
CA ASP A 509 22.58 16.08 12.08
C ASP A 509 22.90 17.40 11.38
N VAL A 510 23.79 17.35 10.39
CA VAL A 510 24.08 18.45 9.48
C VAL A 510 23.88 18.00 8.05
N LEU A 511 22.85 18.52 7.39
CA LEU A 511 22.51 18.20 6.01
C LEU A 511 22.79 19.41 5.12
N ASN A 512 23.62 19.24 4.08
CA ASN A 512 23.92 20.26 3.09
C ASN A 512 23.53 19.78 1.69
N GLY A 513 22.47 20.35 1.08
CA GLY A 513 22.00 20.01 -0.27
C GLY A 513 22.99 20.45 -1.36
N ASN A 514 23.53 21.67 -1.23
CA ASN A 514 24.43 22.35 -2.18
C ASN A 514 23.68 22.94 -3.38
N ASP A 515 24.00 22.57 -4.63
CA ASP A 515 23.24 23.08 -5.78
C ASP A 515 22.25 22.01 -6.24
N GLY A 516 21.10 22.41 -6.76
CA GLY A 516 20.05 21.49 -7.17
C GLY A 516 18.77 21.73 -6.39
N ASN A 517 17.68 21.08 -6.81
CA ASN A 517 16.42 21.16 -6.07
C ASN A 517 16.36 19.96 -5.12
N ASP A 518 16.73 20.18 -3.88
CA ASP A 518 16.99 19.14 -2.90
C ASP A 518 15.81 18.90 -1.97
N ILE A 519 15.82 17.72 -1.35
CA ILE A 519 14.90 17.34 -0.29
C ILE A 519 15.70 16.89 0.91
N LEU A 520 15.59 17.63 2.02
CA LEU A 520 16.34 17.40 3.25
C LEU A 520 15.37 17.05 4.39
N TYR A 521 15.60 15.93 5.04
CA TYR A 521 14.88 15.48 6.23
C TYR A 521 15.85 15.39 7.41
N GLY A 522 15.68 16.25 8.42
CA GLY A 522 16.46 16.22 9.67
C GLY A 522 16.18 14.95 10.43
N GLY A 523 14.94 14.80 10.89
CA GLY A 523 14.47 13.60 11.55
C GLY A 523 14.17 13.85 13.02
N SER A 524 14.99 13.35 13.94
CA SER A 524 14.79 13.58 15.36
C SER A 524 16.08 14.02 15.99
N GLY A 525 16.10 15.19 16.62
CA GLY A 525 17.36 15.73 17.13
C GLY A 525 17.36 17.25 17.17
N ALA A 526 18.52 17.83 16.95
CA ALA A 526 18.65 19.27 16.80
C ALA A 526 19.49 19.49 15.56
N ASP A 527 18.80 19.49 14.43
CA ASP A 527 19.39 19.32 13.12
C ASP A 527 19.70 20.67 12.47
N THR A 528 20.67 20.68 11.57
CA THR A 528 20.98 21.83 10.72
C THR A 528 20.83 21.43 9.27
N LEU A 529 19.79 21.94 8.61
CA LEU A 529 19.50 21.69 7.21
C LEU A 529 19.84 22.93 6.39
N ARG A 530 20.64 22.75 5.34
CA ARG A 530 21.00 23.79 4.37
C ARG A 530 20.58 23.31 2.98
N GLY A 531 19.58 23.95 2.38
CA GLY A 531 19.15 23.66 1.01
C GLY A 531 20.27 23.97 0.04
N GLY A 532 20.55 25.26 -0.12
CA GLY A 532 21.68 25.75 -0.90
C GLY A 532 21.17 26.56 -2.09
N ASN A 533 21.62 26.28 -3.31
CA ASN A 533 21.10 26.93 -4.50
C ASN A 533 20.10 26.01 -5.21
N GLY A 534 18.83 26.41 -5.26
CA GLY A 534 17.77 25.68 -5.95
C GLY A 534 16.45 25.84 -5.23
N ALA A 535 15.38 25.27 -5.76
CA ALA A 535 14.10 25.26 -5.07
C ALA A 535 14.03 24.03 -4.17
N ASP A 536 14.36 24.21 -2.90
CA ASP A 536 14.58 23.12 -1.95
C ASP A 536 13.36 22.87 -1.05
N LYS A 537 13.32 21.67 -0.47
CA LYS A 537 12.35 21.31 0.57
C LYS A 537 13.07 20.82 1.82
N LEU A 538 12.92 21.57 2.90
CA LEU A 538 13.58 21.30 4.17
C LEU A 538 12.54 20.94 5.22
N TYR A 539 12.72 19.79 5.85
CA TYR A 539 11.86 19.24 6.90
C TYR A 539 12.71 18.98 8.15
N GLY A 540 12.59 19.82 9.19
CA GLY A 540 13.30 19.65 10.46
C GLY A 540 12.86 18.39 11.20
N LYS A 541 11.53 18.27 11.34
CA LYS A 541 10.79 17.16 11.98
C LYS A 541 10.73 17.30 13.50
N ILE A 542 11.46 16.53 14.30
CA ILE A 542 11.34 16.56 15.77
C ILE A 542 12.58 17.18 16.38
N GLY A 543 12.38 18.25 17.13
CA GLY A 543 13.37 18.84 18.01
C GLY A 543 13.72 20.25 17.57
N ARG A 544 14.85 20.79 18.02
CA ARG A 544 15.14 22.22 17.78
C ARG A 544 16.08 22.38 16.62
N ASP A 545 15.49 22.55 15.45
CA ASP A 545 16.19 22.51 14.18
C ASP A 545 16.53 23.91 13.67
N THR A 546 17.51 23.96 12.79
CA THR A 546 17.91 25.15 12.05
C THR A 546 17.79 24.85 10.56
N LEU A 547 16.82 25.48 9.90
CA LEU A 547 16.58 25.31 8.46
C LEU A 547 17.00 26.59 7.72
N LEU A 548 17.87 26.42 6.74
CA LEU A 548 18.45 27.47 5.91
C LEU A 548 18.15 27.12 4.44
N GLY A 549 17.15 27.76 3.83
CA GLY A 549 16.86 27.59 2.40
C GLY A 549 18.03 28.07 1.53
N ASN A 550 18.53 29.26 1.85
CA ASN A 550 19.62 29.98 1.20
C ASN A 550 19.21 30.66 -0.11
N GLY A 551 19.12 29.97 -1.24
CA GLY A 551 18.85 30.63 -2.51
C GLY A 551 17.95 29.80 -3.41
N GLY A 552 16.88 30.40 -3.91
CA GLY A 552 15.84 29.75 -4.69
C GLY A 552 14.51 29.84 -3.95
N ASN A 553 13.44 29.23 -4.47
CA ASN A 553 12.12 29.34 -3.85
C ASN A 553 11.88 28.12 -2.98
N ASP A 554 12.10 28.26 -1.68
CA ASP A 554 12.20 27.11 -0.80
C ASP A 554 10.90 26.85 -0.03
N ILE A 555 10.73 25.60 0.40
CA ILE A 555 9.68 25.19 1.33
C ILE A 555 10.34 24.73 2.62
N LEU A 556 10.06 25.44 3.71
CA LEU A 556 10.60 25.15 5.03
C LEU A 556 9.47 24.72 5.96
N ILE A 557 9.67 23.54 6.57
CA ILE A 557 8.81 22.98 7.61
C ILE A 557 9.70 22.67 8.81
N GLY A 558 9.60 23.49 9.86
CA GLY A 558 10.33 23.27 11.10
C GLY A 558 9.94 21.92 11.71
N GLY A 559 8.65 21.78 12.01
CA GLY A 559 8.10 20.60 12.65
C GLY A 559 7.83 20.87 14.12
N LEU A 560 8.00 19.86 14.98
CA LEU A 560 7.73 19.97 16.40
C LEU A 560 8.89 20.63 17.14
N ASP A 561 8.55 21.32 18.24
CA ASP A 561 9.43 22.14 19.07
C ASP A 561 9.71 23.51 18.43
N GLY A 562 10.81 24.17 18.82
CA GLY A 562 11.03 25.58 18.49
C GLY A 562 12.20 25.72 17.52
N ASP A 563 11.88 25.95 16.25
CA ASP A 563 12.85 25.92 15.16
C ASP A 563 13.33 27.32 14.77
N THR A 564 14.51 27.36 14.15
CA THR A 564 15.04 28.57 13.53
C THR A 564 14.99 28.42 12.01
N LEU A 565 14.11 29.19 11.36
CA LEU A 565 13.87 29.11 9.93
C LEU A 565 14.41 30.36 9.24
N THR A 566 15.13 30.16 8.13
CA THR A 566 15.70 31.24 7.32
C THR A 566 15.46 30.88 5.86
N GLY A 567 14.61 31.64 5.17
CA GLY A 567 14.27 31.37 3.76
C GLY A 567 15.43 31.69 2.84
N GLY A 568 15.99 32.89 2.99
CA GLY A 568 17.08 33.39 2.17
C GLY A 568 16.59 34.18 0.97
N ILE A 569 17.23 33.97 -0.18
CA ILE A 569 16.94 34.68 -1.43
C ILE A 569 15.90 33.88 -2.21
N GLY A 570 14.68 34.39 -2.29
CA GLY A 570 13.66 33.79 -3.13
C GLY A 570 12.27 34.22 -2.73
N ASN A 571 11.28 33.46 -3.19
CA ASN A 571 9.93 33.53 -2.67
C ASN A 571 9.68 32.26 -1.86
N ASP A 572 9.91 32.36 -0.55
CA ASP A 572 9.95 31.19 0.31
C ASP A 572 8.60 30.94 0.97
N ARG A 573 8.33 29.67 1.26
CA ARG A 573 7.11 29.23 1.92
C ARG A 573 7.45 28.57 3.25
N PHE A 574 7.01 29.19 4.33
CA PHE A 574 7.09 28.65 5.68
C PHE A 574 5.76 27.97 5.99
N VAL A 575 5.75 26.65 5.98
CA VAL A 575 4.52 25.87 6.11
C VAL A 575 4.37 25.38 7.54
N TYR A 576 3.25 25.75 8.14
CA TYR A 576 2.83 25.28 9.45
C TYR A 576 1.71 24.29 9.26
N GLN A 577 1.96 23.07 9.69
CA GLN A 577 1.01 22.00 9.51
C GLN A 577 0.04 22.03 10.69
N GLN A 578 0.56 22.10 11.94
CA GLN A 578 -0.17 21.94 13.21
C GLN A 578 0.13 23.06 14.20
N LEU A 579 -0.73 23.18 15.22
CA LEU A 579 -0.44 23.98 16.41
C LEU A 579 0.70 23.43 17.29
N GLY A 580 1.16 22.21 17.01
CA GLY A 580 2.32 21.58 17.61
C GLY A 580 3.64 22.25 17.19
N ASP A 581 3.64 22.87 16.00
CA ASP A 581 4.77 23.58 15.37
C ASP A 581 4.98 24.98 15.98
N ARG A 582 4.85 25.08 17.30
CA ARG A 582 4.78 26.36 18.02
C ARG A 582 6.15 26.78 18.51
N GLN A 583 6.40 28.08 18.45
CA GLN A 583 7.59 28.80 18.93
C GLN A 583 8.74 28.92 17.95
N ASP A 584 8.49 28.66 16.67
CA ASP A 584 9.45 28.93 15.62
C ASP A 584 9.86 30.41 15.57
N GLN A 585 11.07 30.62 15.07
CA GLN A 585 11.60 31.92 14.74
C GLN A 585 11.97 31.95 13.26
N ILE A 586 11.23 32.73 12.46
CA ILE A 586 11.66 33.07 11.10
C ILE A 586 12.58 34.28 11.19
N THR A 587 13.80 34.15 10.70
CA THR A 587 14.86 35.15 10.93
C THR A 587 14.89 36.27 9.90
N ASP A 588 14.36 36.04 8.69
CA ASP A 588 14.55 36.91 7.52
C ASP A 588 13.30 37.16 6.67
N PHE A 589 12.10 36.87 7.19
CA PHE A 589 10.83 36.96 6.46
C PHE A 589 10.68 38.25 5.62
N ASN A 590 10.57 38.10 4.31
CA ASN A 590 10.36 39.18 3.36
C ASN A 590 8.89 39.27 2.95
N PRO A 591 8.12 40.25 3.45
CA PRO A 591 6.67 40.32 3.21
C PRO A 591 6.29 40.61 1.76
N ASN A 592 7.23 40.99 0.89
CA ASN A 592 6.96 41.19 -0.53
C ASN A 592 7.09 39.89 -1.35
N GLN A 593 7.72 38.86 -0.80
CA GLN A 593 8.10 37.64 -1.51
C GLN A 593 7.56 36.39 -0.82
N ASP A 594 7.79 36.28 0.49
CA ASP A 594 7.57 35.06 1.24
C ASP A 594 6.12 34.90 1.68
N ARG A 595 5.76 33.67 2.01
CA ARG A 595 4.43 33.30 2.49
C ARG A 595 4.51 32.43 3.72
N ILE A 596 3.61 32.70 4.66
CA ILE A 596 3.30 31.80 5.77
C ILE A 596 2.09 30.99 5.36
N ASP A 597 2.24 29.69 5.28
CA ASP A 597 1.18 28.79 4.88
C ASP A 597 0.57 28.11 6.09
N LEU A 598 -0.70 28.43 6.34
CA LEU A 598 -1.55 27.88 7.40
C LEU A 598 -2.70 27.06 6.83
N SER A 599 -2.69 26.78 5.51
CA SER A 599 -3.82 26.13 4.82
C SER A 599 -4.14 24.75 5.40
N GLN A 600 -3.15 24.05 5.95
CA GLN A 600 -3.34 22.75 6.59
C GLN A 600 -4.02 22.87 7.97
N ILE A 601 -3.62 23.83 8.80
CA ILE A 601 -4.28 24.14 10.09
C ILE A 601 -5.77 24.44 9.88
N PHE A 602 -6.13 25.14 8.80
CA PHE A 602 -7.51 25.56 8.52
C PHE A 602 -8.29 24.62 7.60
N ALA A 603 -7.68 23.61 6.98
CA ALA A 603 -8.37 22.57 6.22
C ALA A 603 -9.07 21.53 7.12
N ASN A 604 -8.69 21.43 8.40
CA ASN A 604 -9.26 20.46 9.33
C ASN A 604 -10.70 20.85 9.74
N PRO A 605 -11.72 19.98 9.50
CA PRO A 605 -13.14 20.27 9.76
C PRO A 605 -13.48 20.63 11.21
N ALA A 606 -12.61 20.28 12.16
CA ALA A 606 -12.76 20.68 13.57
C ALA A 606 -12.70 22.21 13.76
N TYR A 607 -12.17 22.97 12.78
CA TYR A 607 -11.78 24.37 12.96
C TYR A 607 -12.48 25.36 12.01
N THR A 608 -13.27 24.92 11.02
CA THR A 608 -13.78 25.75 9.90
C THR A 608 -15.14 26.45 10.12
N SER A 609 -15.67 26.49 11.35
CA SER A 609 -17.05 26.95 11.58
C SER A 609 -17.30 28.48 11.47
N ASN A 610 -16.32 29.35 11.20
CA ASN A 610 -16.57 30.80 11.07
C ASN A 610 -15.54 31.56 10.18
N ALA A 611 -15.86 31.78 8.90
CA ALA A 611 -14.89 32.23 7.90
C ALA A 611 -14.50 33.73 7.94
N ARG A 612 -13.46 34.13 8.70
CA ARG A 612 -12.58 35.30 8.41
C ARG A 612 -11.15 35.13 8.97
N PHE A 613 -10.14 35.59 8.23
CA PHE A 613 -8.71 35.58 8.61
C PHE A 613 -8.45 36.09 10.05
N ARG A 614 -9.08 37.21 10.43
CA ARG A 614 -8.88 37.86 11.75
C ARG A 614 -9.58 37.14 12.90
N ASP A 615 -10.49 36.22 12.61
CA ASP A 615 -11.21 35.47 13.63
C ASP A 615 -10.33 34.31 14.16
N TYR A 616 -9.31 33.91 13.40
CA TYR A 616 -8.39 32.84 13.76
C TYR A 616 -6.93 33.26 13.89
N VAL A 617 -6.48 34.27 13.15
CA VAL A 617 -5.07 34.70 13.14
C VAL A 617 -4.98 36.16 13.60
N ARG A 618 -4.11 36.42 14.58
CA ARG A 618 -3.74 37.78 14.97
C ARG A 618 -2.23 37.97 14.95
N LEU A 619 -1.84 39.21 14.67
CA LEU A 619 -0.45 39.64 14.66
C LEU A 619 -0.22 40.53 15.89
N VAL A 620 0.77 40.18 16.71
CA VAL A 620 1.11 40.94 17.92
C VAL A 620 2.55 41.41 17.82
N GLN A 621 2.75 42.72 17.79
CA GLN A 621 4.07 43.33 17.87
C GLN A 621 4.67 43.08 19.26
N SER A 622 5.89 42.54 19.30
CA SER A 622 6.68 42.32 20.51
C SER A 622 8.11 42.81 20.28
N GLY A 623 8.41 44.03 20.75
CA GLY A 623 9.69 44.68 20.46
C GLY A 623 9.93 44.81 18.96
N ALA A 624 11.10 44.34 18.49
CA ALA A 624 11.48 44.35 17.08
C ALA A 624 10.87 43.19 16.26
N SER A 625 10.05 42.33 16.87
CA SER A 625 9.49 41.14 16.22
C SER A 625 7.97 41.19 16.17
N VAL A 626 7.37 40.43 15.25
CA VAL A 626 5.93 40.17 15.23
C VAL A 626 5.69 38.71 15.56
N THR A 627 4.77 38.44 16.49
CA THR A 627 4.27 37.07 16.70
C THR A 627 3.00 36.85 15.91
N VAL A 628 2.96 35.75 15.15
CA VAL A 628 1.75 35.23 14.52
C VAL A 628 1.10 34.30 15.53
N GLN A 629 -0.13 34.61 15.91
CA GLN A 629 -0.86 33.84 16.90
C GLN A 629 -2.16 33.30 16.32
N VAL A 630 -2.48 32.05 16.64
CA VAL A 630 -3.65 31.33 16.12
C VAL A 630 -4.59 30.95 17.25
N ASP A 631 -5.89 31.16 17.07
CA ASP A 631 -6.95 30.68 17.97
C ASP A 631 -7.69 29.51 17.33
N ALA A 632 -7.25 28.30 17.66
CA ALA A 632 -7.66 27.11 16.92
C ALA A 632 -9.08 26.62 17.19
N ASN A 633 -9.70 26.96 18.32
CA ASN A 633 -11.05 26.46 18.64
C ASN A 633 -12.18 27.36 18.07
N GLY A 634 -11.84 28.49 17.42
CA GLY A 634 -12.80 29.47 16.89
C GLY A 634 -13.81 29.99 17.93
N GLY A 635 -13.53 29.78 19.22
CA GLY A 635 -14.47 30.01 20.31
C GLY A 635 -14.39 31.43 20.86
N SER A 636 -15.46 31.88 21.51
CA SER A 636 -15.54 33.21 22.14
C SER A 636 -14.60 33.43 23.34
N SER A 637 -13.69 32.49 23.63
CA SER A 637 -12.77 32.51 24.78
C SER A 637 -11.36 33.04 24.47
N GLY A 638 -10.97 33.21 23.19
CA GLY A 638 -9.77 33.96 22.80
C GLY A 638 -8.43 33.33 23.19
N SER A 639 -8.29 32.00 23.09
CA SER A 639 -7.10 31.25 23.51
C SER A 639 -5.98 31.21 22.46
N PHE A 640 -5.54 32.38 21.99
CA PHE A 640 -4.48 32.51 21.00
C PHE A 640 -3.14 31.92 21.48
N LYS A 641 -2.56 31.03 20.67
CA LYS A 641 -1.21 30.49 20.86
C LYS A 641 -0.24 31.11 19.88
N VAL A 642 0.99 31.41 20.32
CA VAL A 642 2.07 31.81 19.42
C VAL A 642 2.45 30.61 18.56
N LEU A 643 2.34 30.78 17.25
CA LEU A 643 2.79 29.81 16.26
C LEU A 643 4.24 30.12 15.90
N VAL A 644 4.48 31.31 15.37
CA VAL A 644 5.79 31.74 14.90
C VAL A 644 6.10 33.19 15.28
N THR A 645 7.37 33.47 15.52
CA THR A 645 7.93 34.81 15.69
C THR A 645 8.70 35.22 14.44
N LEU A 646 8.28 36.30 13.81
CA LEU A 646 8.98 36.95 12.71
C LEU A 646 9.97 37.96 13.29
N ALA A 647 11.26 37.65 13.22
CA ALA A 647 12.31 38.53 13.70
C ALA A 647 12.42 39.80 12.83
N ASN A 648 12.75 40.94 13.46
CA ASN A 648 12.97 42.21 12.77
C ASN A 648 11.80 42.66 11.87
N MET A 649 10.57 42.34 12.29
CA MET A 649 9.35 42.60 11.54
C MET A 649 8.46 43.64 12.24
N THR A 650 7.72 44.41 11.43
CA THR A 650 6.72 45.36 11.90
C THR A 650 5.35 44.96 11.37
N VAL A 651 4.33 44.99 12.25
CA VAL A 651 2.98 44.49 11.92
C VAL A 651 2.35 45.21 10.71
N ASP A 652 2.67 46.49 10.49
CA ASP A 652 2.13 47.29 9.38
C ASP A 652 2.58 46.80 8.00
N ARG A 653 3.61 45.94 7.94
CA ARG A 653 4.09 45.32 6.70
C ARG A 653 3.40 44.00 6.36
N LEU A 654 2.50 43.53 7.22
CA LEU A 654 1.85 42.23 7.09
C LEU A 654 0.34 42.40 6.90
N GLY A 655 -0.21 41.65 5.97
CA GLY A 655 -1.65 41.55 5.73
C GLY A 655 -2.01 40.16 5.22
N ALA A 656 -3.28 39.97 4.85
CA ALA A 656 -3.76 38.65 4.41
C ALA A 656 -3.00 38.09 3.20
N ALA A 657 -2.39 38.93 2.37
CA ALA A 657 -1.64 38.50 1.19
C ALA A 657 -0.37 37.71 1.50
N GLN A 658 0.19 37.85 2.71
CA GLN A 658 1.37 37.10 3.17
C GLN A 658 1.01 35.73 3.74
N PHE A 659 -0.28 35.41 3.84
CA PHE A 659 -0.76 34.18 4.44
C PHE A 659 -1.56 33.37 3.43
N LEU A 660 -1.39 32.06 3.50
CA LEU A 660 -2.24 31.10 2.80
C LEU A 660 -3.08 30.41 3.87
N LEU A 661 -4.41 30.50 3.74
CA LEU A 661 -5.38 29.93 4.67
C LEU A 661 -6.20 28.84 4.00
#